data_AF-A0A968ZG89-F1
#
_entry.id   AF-A0A968ZG89-F1
#
_cell.length_a   1.000
_cell.length_b   1.000
_cell.length_c   1.000
_cell.angle_alpha   90.00
_cell.angle_beta   90.00
_cell.angle_gamma   90.00
#
_symmetry.space_group_name_H-M   'P 1'
#
loop_
_entity.id
_entity.type
_entity.pdbx_description
1 polymer ?
#
loop_
_entity_poly.entity_id
_entity_poly.type
_entity_poly.pdbx_seq_one_letter_code
_entity_poly.pdbx_strand_id
1 'polypeptide(L)'
;MPLKWYNYFLSGKQSRLTDGHLPADKLLKRVLDHDGGTAYCCYFDLDYSELRLECWEGKYDRDGKKIYKYIKQGEAVPESSYKPKLTFTSYDQAPARPALGLISFDFDAEDPQDALKDVRNFVEWLGVDDLAVFFSGSKGFHVMVPEGYFGLKHDKDLPYVLRDLAKFLKTTYPTLDPAIYNYNRKFRVPFTKHEKTGLFKVMVDLETLKSEHALADARDVARDSSSPAPSMKKDFEQFIVNLPLSTRAVLPQIQMALENCRRKTYEIDKSKSGTLDASTKFESFDDKKCIKKMLENTCAGNRNNAALRIVNDYFRVGRPRARCEKDLIEWAKHNQFPLTELTTIITNIYDKGMDYNFGCQDEIKASFCTSKCVIRGKLDPDKRPPVVDSTQTEFKQEQSEKKPTEKSIVDKILKANKCSIEEKTGNFLPDGKLIKQGRDLFKYEGGKWNHLDEGRIDKLKAQIGKMYQGHDTYKHIDQCFKHLMIICPSVPQGRNMFAPNPTAANFKNGTLHLIGGQDKKYSLLFTKHAQQDFLTYQIPFDYEESLESVNTEFEDMLKRVFKDDPDAQDKINAIAEMYGASLMPFFPHLFYLYGVSGSGKSTIILILRYLLGEEDNISSVEPKDFHGFNMESMAGKLVNMVTDVSTRFAISENIVKQIEDRVPVRIRRKNLKDLIAPLPAVHIFAGNGLMKSMESDNHSFERRWTIIKFDTVHTGPKRRNYAEWCFKQNPQGVINFAVKGLKRLIENQGYFAEFQASKEQLREWGESNDLISQFLKDEGKIDESSKPIGVGEGLKIERLTLWNMFKEWQDHAGHRYDAMKKFEFYQQLRQRGIFEKRDNSGRYFAGIGELPPTSITDAGCVDGSKKGG
;
A
#
# COMPACT_ATOMS: atom_id res chain seq x y z
N MET A 1 -0.59 -35.46 15.74
CA MET A 1 -1.86 -36.19 15.51
C MET A 1 -2.44 -35.72 14.17
N PRO A 2 -3.16 -36.57 13.41
CA PRO A 2 -3.91 -36.08 12.24
C PRO A 2 -4.97 -35.07 12.69
N LEU A 3 -5.14 -33.98 11.92
CA LEU A 3 -6.16 -32.95 12.18
C LEU A 3 -7.55 -33.59 12.16
N LYS A 4 -8.42 -33.25 13.14
CA LYS A 4 -9.78 -33.81 13.24
C LYS A 4 -10.81 -32.69 13.24
N TRP A 5 -11.38 -32.49 12.06
CA TRP A 5 -12.38 -31.46 11.79
C TRP A 5 -13.80 -31.96 12.03
N TYR A 6 -14.63 -31.12 12.63
CA TYR A 6 -16.03 -31.40 12.86
C TYR A 6 -16.93 -30.23 12.43
N ASN A 7 -18.17 -30.55 12.07
CA ASN A 7 -19.21 -29.58 11.72
C ASN A 7 -20.50 -29.84 12.50
N TYR A 8 -21.43 -28.89 12.47
CA TYR A 8 -22.77 -29.03 13.00
C TYR A 8 -23.78 -29.14 11.87
N PHE A 9 -24.67 -30.13 11.93
CA PHE A 9 -25.79 -30.27 10.99
C PHE A 9 -27.12 -30.18 11.75
N LEU A 10 -27.96 -29.21 11.41
CA LEU A 10 -29.17 -28.87 12.17
C LEU A 10 -30.41 -28.77 11.28
N SER A 11 -31.53 -29.31 11.74
CA SER A 11 -32.85 -29.08 11.15
C SER A 11 -33.41 -27.74 11.62
N GLY A 12 -33.61 -26.77 10.73
CA GLY A 12 -34.17 -25.45 11.05
C GLY A 12 -33.20 -24.44 11.68
N LYS A 13 -33.49 -23.14 11.52
CA LYS A 13 -32.57 -22.03 11.86
C LYS A 13 -32.38 -21.84 13.37
N GLN A 14 -33.42 -22.15 14.16
CA GLN A 14 -33.46 -21.94 15.61
C GLN A 14 -32.85 -23.08 16.43
N SER A 15 -32.49 -24.20 15.80
CA SER A 15 -31.95 -25.37 16.49
C SER A 15 -30.63 -25.06 17.20
N ARG A 16 -30.47 -25.59 18.42
CA ARG A 16 -29.26 -25.40 19.22
C ARG A 16 -28.13 -26.23 18.62
N LEU A 17 -26.92 -25.66 18.58
CA LEU A 17 -25.73 -26.34 18.04
C LEU A 17 -25.32 -27.57 18.87
N THR A 18 -25.91 -27.82 20.04
CA THR A 18 -25.53 -28.94 20.92
C THR A 18 -25.93 -30.33 20.40
N ASP A 19 -26.79 -30.41 19.39
CA ASP A 19 -27.53 -31.64 19.07
C ASP A 19 -27.07 -32.34 17.76
N GLY A 20 -25.98 -31.89 17.12
CA GLY A 20 -25.70 -32.27 15.72
C GLY A 20 -24.23 -32.27 15.30
N HIS A 21 -23.30 -32.54 16.20
CA HIS A 21 -21.87 -32.60 15.85
C HIS A 21 -21.55 -33.85 15.03
N LEU A 22 -20.87 -33.70 13.91
CA LEU A 22 -20.42 -34.81 13.08
C LEU A 22 -19.00 -34.58 12.55
N PRO A 23 -18.22 -35.66 12.33
CA PRO A 23 -16.96 -35.57 11.60
C PRO A 23 -17.18 -34.94 10.22
N ALA A 24 -16.26 -34.07 9.80
CA ALA A 24 -16.42 -33.33 8.57
C ALA A 24 -16.48 -34.22 7.31
N ASP A 25 -15.84 -35.39 7.32
CA ASP A 25 -15.94 -36.41 6.25
C ASP A 25 -17.35 -37.02 6.13
N LYS A 26 -18.20 -36.87 7.16
CA LYS A 26 -19.60 -37.32 7.14
C LYS A 26 -20.58 -36.24 6.67
N LEU A 27 -20.12 -34.99 6.50
CA LEU A 27 -21.01 -33.88 6.17
C LEU A 27 -21.67 -34.05 4.81
N LEU A 28 -20.91 -34.37 3.77
CA LEU A 28 -21.46 -34.58 2.41
C LEU A 28 -22.54 -35.65 2.42
N LYS A 29 -22.27 -36.81 3.01
CA LYS A 29 -23.25 -37.89 3.13
C LYS A 29 -24.52 -37.41 3.84
N ARG A 30 -24.38 -36.67 4.94
CA ARG A 30 -25.53 -36.14 5.70
C ARG A 30 -26.35 -35.13 4.89
N VAL A 31 -25.71 -34.32 4.04
CA VAL A 31 -26.37 -33.41 3.09
C VAL A 31 -27.18 -34.19 2.05
N LEU A 32 -26.58 -35.21 1.44
CA LEU A 32 -27.20 -36.00 0.37
C LEU A 32 -28.37 -36.85 0.89
N ASP A 33 -28.22 -37.45 2.08
CA ASP A 33 -29.25 -38.29 2.74
C ASP A 33 -30.40 -37.47 3.36
N HIS A 34 -30.33 -36.14 3.36
CA HIS A 34 -31.37 -35.29 3.95
C HIS A 34 -32.68 -35.35 3.14
N ASP A 35 -33.80 -35.32 3.85
CA ASP A 35 -35.18 -35.42 3.32
C ASP A 35 -35.67 -34.17 2.56
N GLY A 36 -34.77 -33.20 2.32
CA GLY A 36 -35.09 -31.93 1.69
C GLY A 36 -35.80 -30.91 2.58
N GLY A 37 -36.13 -31.25 3.83
CA GLY A 37 -36.59 -30.29 4.84
C GLY A 37 -35.58 -29.16 5.10
N THR A 38 -35.97 -28.14 5.85
CA THR A 38 -35.08 -27.01 6.16
C THR A 38 -33.89 -27.47 7.00
N ALA A 39 -32.66 -27.34 6.48
CA ALA A 39 -31.45 -27.66 7.24
C ALA A 39 -30.29 -26.68 6.99
N TYR A 40 -29.42 -26.59 8.00
CA TYR A 40 -28.27 -25.69 8.04
C TYR A 40 -27.04 -26.44 8.56
N CYS A 41 -25.88 -26.05 8.06
CA CYS A 41 -24.60 -26.44 8.63
C CYS A 41 -23.79 -25.21 9.04
N CYS A 42 -22.74 -25.39 9.84
CA CYS A 42 -21.78 -24.31 10.03
C CYS A 42 -21.02 -24.06 8.73
N TYR A 43 -20.76 -22.79 8.43
CA TYR A 43 -20.00 -22.42 7.24
C TYR A 43 -18.53 -22.90 7.32
N PHE A 44 -17.99 -23.04 8.52
CA PHE A 44 -16.65 -23.57 8.78
C PHE A 44 -16.72 -24.89 9.55
N ASP A 45 -15.89 -25.86 9.16
CA ASP A 45 -15.51 -26.97 10.04
C ASP A 45 -14.45 -26.46 11.02
N LEU A 46 -14.45 -26.98 12.26
CA LEU A 46 -13.51 -26.57 13.30
C LEU A 46 -12.65 -27.74 13.79
N ASP A 47 -11.35 -27.48 14.03
CA ASP A 47 -10.42 -28.50 14.53
C ASP A 47 -10.49 -28.54 16.05
N TYR A 48 -10.99 -29.67 16.56
CA TYR A 48 -11.11 -29.92 17.99
C TYR A 48 -10.02 -30.86 18.52
N SER A 49 -9.00 -31.18 17.73
CA SER A 49 -7.96 -32.15 18.08
C SER A 49 -7.18 -31.80 19.36
N GLU A 50 -7.04 -30.52 19.68
CA GLU A 50 -6.36 -30.04 20.90
C GLU A 50 -7.26 -30.02 22.16
N LEU A 51 -8.56 -30.29 22.01
CA LEU A 51 -9.54 -30.24 23.10
C LEU A 51 -10.03 -31.63 23.48
N ARG A 52 -10.10 -31.93 24.79
CA ARG A 52 -10.75 -33.13 25.35
C ARG A 52 -12.09 -32.77 25.97
N LEU A 53 -13.10 -33.62 25.78
CA LEU A 53 -14.42 -33.47 26.38
C LEU A 53 -14.42 -34.12 27.78
N GLU A 54 -14.78 -33.38 28.82
CA GLU A 54 -14.97 -33.91 30.17
C GLU A 54 -16.41 -33.72 30.65
N CYS A 55 -16.96 -34.75 31.30
CA CYS A 55 -18.24 -34.66 31.98
C CYS A 55 -18.09 -33.70 33.17
N TRP A 56 -19.02 -32.76 33.30
CA TRP A 56 -19.03 -31.87 34.44
C TRP A 56 -19.81 -32.51 35.58
N GLU A 57 -19.07 -33.08 36.53
CA GLU A 57 -19.67 -33.70 37.70
C GLU A 57 -20.59 -32.73 38.45
N GLY A 58 -21.79 -33.20 38.77
CA GLY A 58 -22.82 -32.43 39.50
C GLY A 58 -23.62 -31.42 38.68
N LYS A 59 -23.43 -31.30 37.36
CA LYS A 59 -24.19 -30.36 36.50
C LYS A 59 -25.04 -31.07 35.44
N TYR A 60 -26.34 -30.78 35.51
CA TYR A 60 -27.35 -31.25 34.57
C TYR A 60 -28.07 -30.05 33.94
N ASP A 61 -28.51 -30.18 32.69
CA ASP A 61 -29.35 -29.16 32.06
C ASP A 61 -30.79 -29.22 32.58
N ARG A 62 -31.66 -28.35 32.03
CA ARG A 62 -33.06 -28.23 32.47
C ARG A 62 -33.89 -29.50 32.22
N ASP A 63 -33.39 -30.38 31.35
CA ASP A 63 -34.02 -31.64 30.98
C ASP A 63 -33.32 -32.84 31.67
N GLY A 64 -32.44 -32.58 32.65
CA GLY A 64 -31.74 -33.59 33.43
C GLY A 64 -30.56 -34.26 32.69
N LYS A 65 -30.09 -33.73 31.56
CA LYS A 65 -28.96 -34.30 30.82
C LYS A 65 -27.63 -33.75 31.34
N LYS A 66 -26.62 -34.65 31.42
CA LYS A 66 -25.25 -34.30 31.84
C LYS A 66 -24.68 -33.22 30.93
N ILE A 67 -24.06 -32.21 31.54
CA ILE A 67 -23.39 -31.13 30.81
C ILE A 67 -21.91 -31.49 30.67
N TYR A 68 -21.35 -31.31 29.47
CA TYR A 68 -19.95 -31.57 29.16
C TYR A 68 -19.18 -30.27 28.89
N LYS A 69 -17.88 -30.24 29.18
CA LYS A 69 -16.95 -29.14 28.88
C LYS A 69 -15.82 -29.62 27.97
N TYR A 70 -15.27 -28.75 27.14
CA TYR A 70 -14.03 -29.03 26.42
C TYR A 70 -12.86 -28.37 27.14
N ILE A 71 -11.73 -29.06 27.26
CA ILE A 71 -10.52 -28.61 27.97
C ILE A 71 -9.33 -28.82 27.05
N LYS A 72 -8.41 -27.85 27.02
CA LYS A 72 -7.16 -28.00 26.26
C LYS A 72 -6.28 -29.08 26.88
N GLN A 73 -5.71 -29.96 26.05
CA GLN A 73 -4.79 -31.00 26.55
C GLN A 73 -3.55 -30.35 27.21
N GLY A 74 -3.26 -30.71 28.47
CA GLY A 74 -2.07 -30.25 29.20
C GLY A 74 -2.28 -29.12 30.21
N GLU A 75 -3.47 -28.49 30.27
CA GLU A 75 -3.76 -27.47 31.29
C GLU A 75 -4.43 -28.09 32.53
N ALA A 76 -3.84 -27.86 33.71
CA ALA A 76 -4.51 -28.07 34.99
C ALA A 76 -5.53 -26.96 35.19
N VAL A 77 -6.79 -27.29 35.48
CA VAL A 77 -7.86 -26.30 35.67
C VAL A 77 -7.79 -25.81 37.12
N PRO A 78 -7.50 -24.52 37.38
CA PRO A 78 -7.58 -23.98 38.73
C PRO A 78 -9.03 -24.04 39.25
N GLU A 79 -9.19 -24.44 40.51
CA GLU A 79 -10.48 -24.55 41.22
C GLU A 79 -11.30 -23.24 41.24
N SER A 80 -10.72 -22.10 40.87
CA SER A 80 -11.39 -20.79 40.84
C SER A 80 -11.83 -20.33 39.44
N SER A 81 -11.53 -21.08 38.38
CA SER A 81 -11.89 -20.72 36.99
C SER A 81 -13.20 -21.39 36.56
N TYR A 82 -14.29 -20.93 37.16
CA TYR A 82 -15.64 -21.36 36.83
C TYR A 82 -16.20 -20.60 35.62
N LYS A 83 -16.46 -21.28 34.49
CA LYS A 83 -17.47 -20.85 33.50
C LYS A 83 -18.24 -22.02 32.88
N PRO A 84 -19.58 -22.02 32.94
CA PRO A 84 -20.39 -23.05 32.31
C PRO A 84 -20.64 -22.83 30.83
N LYS A 85 -20.71 -23.96 30.10
CA LYS A 85 -21.05 -24.10 28.66
C LYS A 85 -20.01 -23.49 27.72
N LEU A 86 -19.59 -24.28 26.74
CA LEU A 86 -19.06 -23.74 25.49
C LEU A 86 -20.20 -23.01 24.77
N THR A 87 -20.49 -21.79 25.21
CA THR A 87 -21.25 -20.83 24.43
C THR A 87 -20.31 -20.27 23.37
N PHE A 88 -20.76 -20.22 22.12
CA PHE A 88 -20.41 -19.36 20.96
C PHE A 88 -19.10 -18.51 20.97
N THR A 89 -18.70 -17.97 22.12
CA THR A 89 -17.59 -17.05 22.42
C THR A 89 -16.18 -17.65 22.43
N SER A 90 -15.99 -18.96 22.29
CA SER A 90 -14.64 -19.56 22.24
C SER A 90 -14.34 -20.32 20.93
N TYR A 91 -15.22 -20.18 19.94
CA TYR A 91 -15.02 -20.75 18.60
C TYR A 91 -13.94 -19.99 17.81
N ASP A 92 -13.66 -18.75 18.20
CA ASP A 92 -12.61 -17.89 17.64
C ASP A 92 -11.17 -18.32 17.98
N GLN A 93 -11.02 -19.38 18.77
CA GLN A 93 -9.72 -19.89 19.20
C GLN A 93 -9.31 -21.17 18.45
N ALA A 94 -10.24 -21.82 17.74
CA ALA A 94 -9.97 -23.03 16.98
C ALA A 94 -9.57 -22.68 15.54
N PRO A 95 -8.63 -23.43 14.92
CA PRO A 95 -8.46 -23.43 13.48
C PRO A 95 -9.80 -23.69 12.78
N ALA A 96 -10.01 -23.03 11.63
CA ALA A 96 -11.19 -23.18 10.79
C ALA A 96 -10.80 -23.61 9.37
N ARG A 97 -11.65 -24.41 8.73
CA ARG A 97 -11.62 -24.63 7.28
C ARG A 97 -13.03 -24.51 6.69
N PRO A 98 -13.20 -24.17 5.41
CA PRO A 98 -14.52 -24.08 4.79
C PRO A 98 -15.22 -25.45 4.78
N ALA A 99 -16.49 -25.48 5.16
CA ALA A 99 -17.27 -26.71 5.13
C ALA A 99 -17.35 -27.26 3.70
N LEU A 100 -17.26 -28.58 3.54
CA LEU A 100 -17.19 -29.27 2.24
C LEU A 100 -15.98 -28.87 1.35
N GLY A 101 -14.99 -28.13 1.88
CA GLY A 101 -13.86 -27.62 1.09
C GLY A 101 -14.24 -26.49 0.12
N LEU A 102 -15.36 -25.81 0.38
CA LEU A 102 -15.93 -24.79 -0.49
C LEU A 102 -16.07 -23.43 0.21
N ILE A 103 -15.50 -22.40 -0.39
CA ILE A 103 -15.75 -21.01 -0.02
C ILE A 103 -17.01 -20.54 -0.76
N SER A 104 -18.05 -20.26 0.00
CA SER A 104 -19.34 -19.77 -0.50
C SER A 104 -19.39 -18.24 -0.52
N PHE A 105 -19.88 -17.67 -1.63
CA PHE A 105 -20.22 -16.27 -1.80
C PHE A 105 -21.74 -16.14 -1.93
N ASP A 106 -22.34 -15.30 -1.09
CA ASP A 106 -23.80 -15.12 -1.00
C ASP A 106 -24.19 -13.81 -1.67
N PHE A 107 -24.91 -13.88 -2.79
CA PHE A 107 -25.35 -12.73 -3.58
C PHE A 107 -26.86 -12.57 -3.40
N ASP A 108 -27.28 -11.54 -2.67
CA ASP A 108 -28.67 -11.27 -2.34
C ASP A 108 -29.07 -9.85 -2.76
N ALA A 109 -30.21 -9.72 -3.41
CA ALA A 109 -30.77 -8.45 -3.86
C ALA A 109 -32.28 -8.40 -3.64
N GLU A 110 -32.89 -7.20 -3.66
CA GLU A 110 -34.35 -7.11 -3.64
C GLU A 110 -34.96 -7.74 -4.89
N ASP A 111 -34.37 -7.43 -6.06
CA ASP A 111 -34.63 -8.11 -7.32
C ASP A 111 -33.58 -9.21 -7.57
N PRO A 112 -33.97 -10.49 -7.64
CA PRO A 112 -33.02 -11.58 -7.92
C PRO A 112 -32.31 -11.48 -9.27
N GLN A 113 -32.80 -10.66 -10.20
CA GLN A 113 -32.09 -10.37 -11.44
C GLN A 113 -30.79 -9.59 -11.21
N ASP A 114 -30.76 -8.67 -10.25
CA ASP A 114 -29.53 -7.94 -9.89
C ASP A 114 -28.48 -8.89 -9.32
N ALA A 115 -28.91 -9.82 -8.45
CA ALA A 115 -28.03 -10.85 -7.92
C ALA A 115 -27.52 -11.79 -9.04
N LEU A 116 -28.37 -12.19 -9.97
CA LEU A 116 -27.98 -13.02 -11.11
C LEU A 116 -26.93 -12.31 -11.99
N LYS A 117 -27.09 -11.01 -12.22
CA LYS A 117 -26.12 -10.20 -12.99
C LYS A 117 -24.74 -10.19 -12.32
N ASP A 118 -24.69 -9.94 -11.01
CA ASP A 118 -23.42 -9.96 -10.26
C ASP A 118 -22.80 -11.35 -10.24
N VAL A 119 -23.61 -12.41 -10.12
CA VAL A 119 -23.14 -13.81 -10.16
C VAL A 119 -22.50 -14.14 -11.50
N ARG A 120 -23.09 -13.71 -12.63
CA ARG A 120 -22.51 -13.91 -13.97
C ARG A 120 -21.15 -13.25 -14.09
N ASN A 121 -21.08 -11.97 -13.72
CA ASN A 121 -19.83 -11.21 -13.75
C ASN A 121 -18.78 -11.80 -12.80
N PHE A 122 -19.19 -12.35 -11.66
CA PHE A 122 -18.30 -12.98 -10.70
C PHE A 122 -17.76 -14.32 -11.21
N VAL A 123 -18.62 -15.17 -11.79
CA VAL A 123 -18.23 -16.44 -12.41
C VAL A 123 -17.29 -16.19 -13.60
N GLU A 124 -17.59 -15.21 -14.45
CA GLU A 124 -16.72 -14.80 -15.56
C GLU A 124 -15.36 -14.28 -15.06
N TRP A 125 -15.36 -13.48 -13.99
CA TRP A 125 -14.12 -12.99 -13.37
C TRP A 125 -13.27 -14.10 -12.75
N LEU A 126 -13.89 -15.13 -12.19
CA LEU A 126 -13.16 -16.31 -11.72
C LEU A 126 -12.53 -17.07 -12.89
N GLY A 127 -13.19 -17.14 -14.04
CA GLY A 127 -12.65 -17.75 -15.25
C GLY A 127 -12.41 -19.26 -15.11
N VAL A 128 -13.23 -19.94 -14.30
CA VAL A 128 -13.14 -21.38 -14.04
C VAL A 128 -14.52 -22.01 -14.07
N ASP A 129 -14.60 -23.25 -14.56
CA ASP A 129 -15.87 -23.95 -14.78
C ASP A 129 -16.21 -24.95 -13.66
N ASP A 130 -15.28 -25.22 -12.75
CA ASP A 130 -15.41 -26.20 -11.68
C ASP A 130 -15.81 -25.56 -10.33
N LEU A 131 -16.93 -24.84 -10.39
CA LEU A 131 -17.62 -24.21 -9.26
C LEU A 131 -19.09 -24.65 -9.22
N ALA A 132 -19.75 -24.50 -8.06
CA ALA A 132 -21.17 -24.84 -7.93
C ALA A 132 -22.01 -23.59 -7.64
N VAL A 133 -22.95 -23.30 -8.53
CA VAL A 133 -23.90 -22.18 -8.36
C VAL A 133 -25.24 -22.72 -7.90
N PHE A 134 -25.83 -22.09 -6.89
CA PHE A 134 -27.14 -22.44 -6.37
C PHE A 134 -28.08 -21.25 -6.38
N PHE A 135 -29.29 -21.43 -6.88
CA PHE A 135 -30.37 -20.50 -6.57
C PHE A 135 -30.78 -20.70 -5.10
N SER A 136 -30.84 -19.60 -4.32
CA SER A 136 -31.07 -19.67 -2.88
C SER A 136 -32.52 -20.03 -2.52
N GLY A 137 -33.44 -20.09 -3.49
CA GLY A 137 -34.87 -20.31 -3.25
C GLY A 137 -35.62 -19.06 -2.78
N SER A 138 -34.97 -17.90 -2.73
CA SER A 138 -35.62 -16.63 -2.41
C SER A 138 -35.07 -15.50 -3.29
N LYS A 139 -34.09 -14.75 -2.79
CA LYS A 139 -33.70 -13.43 -3.31
C LYS A 139 -32.34 -13.39 -4.00
N GLY A 140 -31.68 -14.54 -4.13
CA GLY A 140 -30.27 -14.54 -4.46
C GLY A 140 -29.70 -15.89 -4.87
N PHE A 141 -28.38 -15.94 -4.94
CA PHE A 141 -27.60 -17.08 -5.38
C PHE A 141 -26.41 -17.30 -4.46
N HIS A 142 -26.01 -18.55 -4.31
CA HIS A 142 -24.74 -18.91 -3.68
C HIS A 142 -23.77 -19.43 -4.74
N VAL A 143 -22.59 -18.84 -4.80
CA VAL A 143 -21.48 -19.35 -5.63
C VAL A 143 -20.49 -20.06 -4.71
N MET A 144 -20.35 -21.36 -4.85
CA MET A 144 -19.44 -22.18 -4.05
C MET A 144 -18.17 -22.48 -4.85
N VAL A 145 -17.06 -21.92 -4.39
CA VAL A 145 -15.76 -21.97 -5.06
C VAL A 145 -14.81 -22.87 -4.26
N PRO A 146 -14.12 -23.82 -4.89
CA PRO A 146 -13.16 -24.67 -4.17
C PRO A 146 -12.03 -23.91 -3.51
N GLU A 147 -11.72 -24.28 -2.28
CA GLU A 147 -10.79 -23.53 -1.43
C GLU A 147 -9.35 -23.46 -1.99
N GLY A 148 -8.97 -24.42 -2.83
CA GLY A 148 -7.66 -24.47 -3.48
C GLY A 148 -7.33 -23.22 -4.30
N TYR A 149 -8.33 -22.55 -4.87
CA TYR A 149 -8.13 -21.33 -5.65
C TYR A 149 -7.67 -20.11 -4.84
N PHE A 150 -7.71 -20.19 -3.51
CA PHE A 150 -7.41 -19.07 -2.61
C PHE A 150 -6.03 -19.17 -1.97
N GLY A 151 -5.42 -20.36 -1.91
CA GLY A 151 -4.12 -20.55 -1.26
C GLY A 151 -4.08 -20.15 0.23
N LEU A 152 -5.22 -20.29 0.92
CA LEU A 152 -5.36 -19.89 2.33
C LEU A 152 -5.05 -21.05 3.29
N LYS A 153 -4.48 -20.71 4.44
CA LYS A 153 -4.21 -21.69 5.50
C LYS A 153 -5.48 -21.93 6.34
N HIS A 154 -5.64 -23.17 6.80
CA HIS A 154 -6.66 -23.53 7.79
C HIS A 154 -6.19 -23.11 9.17
N ASP A 155 -6.49 -21.88 9.54
CA ASP A 155 -6.17 -21.30 10.84
C ASP A 155 -7.39 -20.58 11.44
N LYS A 156 -7.21 -20.01 12.63
CA LYS A 156 -8.26 -19.27 13.33
C LYS A 156 -8.62 -17.96 12.59
N ASP A 157 -7.71 -17.38 11.82
CA ASP A 157 -7.95 -16.08 11.20
C ASP A 157 -8.69 -16.19 9.85
N LEU A 158 -8.83 -17.40 9.31
CA LEU A 158 -9.48 -17.69 8.03
C LEU A 158 -10.85 -17.00 7.83
N PRO A 159 -11.81 -17.05 8.78
CA PRO A 159 -13.09 -16.34 8.61
C PRO A 159 -12.93 -14.83 8.45
N TYR A 160 -11.97 -14.22 9.13
CA TYR A 160 -11.72 -12.78 9.03
C TYR A 160 -11.08 -12.41 7.68
N VAL A 161 -10.15 -13.24 7.21
CA VAL A 161 -9.52 -13.06 5.88
C VAL A 161 -10.56 -13.11 4.78
N LEU A 162 -11.47 -14.10 4.82
CA LEU A 162 -12.53 -14.23 3.84
C LEU A 162 -13.56 -13.10 3.94
N ARG A 163 -13.86 -12.62 5.16
CA ARG A 163 -14.73 -11.45 5.37
C ARG A 163 -14.16 -10.20 4.68
N ASP A 164 -12.86 -9.98 4.84
CA ASP A 164 -12.21 -8.80 4.27
C ASP A 164 -12.11 -8.90 2.76
N LEU A 165 -11.86 -10.11 2.23
CA LEU A 165 -11.98 -10.40 0.79
C LEU A 165 -13.39 -10.07 0.27
N ALA A 166 -14.45 -10.55 0.94
CA ALA A 166 -15.82 -10.30 0.51
C ALA A 166 -16.20 -8.81 0.58
N LYS A 167 -15.73 -8.07 1.60
CA LYS A 167 -15.92 -6.61 1.66
C LYS A 167 -15.23 -5.90 0.50
N PHE A 168 -14.05 -6.36 0.11
CA PHE A 168 -13.34 -5.83 -1.04
C PHE A 168 -14.11 -6.11 -2.33
N LEU A 169 -14.52 -7.36 -2.55
CA LEU A 169 -15.29 -7.76 -3.74
C LEU A 169 -16.66 -7.09 -3.81
N LYS A 170 -17.31 -6.80 -2.67
CA LYS A 170 -18.60 -6.07 -2.63
C LYS A 170 -18.53 -4.69 -3.30
N THR A 171 -17.35 -4.07 -3.38
CA THR A 171 -17.19 -2.79 -4.09
C THR A 171 -17.40 -2.93 -5.61
N THR A 172 -17.20 -4.13 -6.14
CA THR A 172 -17.42 -4.49 -7.55
C THR A 172 -18.76 -5.21 -7.74
N TYR A 173 -19.17 -6.02 -6.77
CA TYR A 173 -20.43 -6.80 -6.78
C TYR A 173 -21.35 -6.36 -5.62
N PRO A 174 -22.19 -5.33 -5.79
CA PRO A 174 -22.96 -4.74 -4.70
C PRO A 174 -23.87 -5.70 -3.95
N THR A 175 -24.36 -6.74 -4.62
CA THR A 175 -25.29 -7.74 -4.04
C THR A 175 -24.59 -8.77 -3.15
N LEU A 176 -23.26 -8.83 -3.13
CA LEU A 176 -22.49 -9.76 -2.28
C LEU A 176 -22.62 -9.43 -0.79
N ASP A 177 -23.02 -10.39 0.06
CA ASP A 177 -23.11 -10.26 1.53
C ASP A 177 -21.77 -10.63 2.22
N PRO A 178 -21.06 -9.66 2.84
CA PRO A 178 -19.83 -9.93 3.58
C PRO A 178 -20.09 -10.38 5.03
N ALA A 179 -21.34 -10.43 5.51
CA ALA A 179 -21.66 -10.79 6.88
C ALA A 179 -21.65 -12.31 7.14
N ILE A 180 -21.50 -13.13 6.09
CA ILE A 180 -21.53 -14.60 6.19
C ILE A 180 -20.24 -15.19 6.79
N TYR A 181 -19.16 -14.42 6.82
CA TYR A 181 -17.84 -14.91 7.21
C TYR A 181 -17.59 -14.74 8.72
N ASN A 182 -18.16 -15.66 9.50
CA ASN A 182 -17.87 -15.81 10.92
C ASN A 182 -18.01 -17.28 11.34
N TYR A 183 -17.32 -17.66 12.41
CA TYR A 183 -17.22 -19.04 12.90
C TYR A 183 -18.54 -19.78 13.09
N ASN A 184 -19.59 -19.04 13.43
CA ASN A 184 -20.86 -19.61 13.82
C ASN A 184 -21.96 -19.30 12.80
N ARG A 185 -21.58 -18.90 11.58
CA ARG A 185 -22.55 -18.65 10.52
C ARG A 185 -23.20 -19.98 10.16
N LYS A 186 -24.48 -20.09 10.47
CA LYS A 186 -25.35 -21.13 9.92
C LYS A 186 -25.56 -20.82 8.44
N PHE A 187 -25.14 -21.73 7.59
CA PHE A 187 -25.27 -21.64 6.15
C PHE A 187 -26.24 -22.71 5.66
N ARG A 188 -27.11 -22.35 4.71
CA ARG A 188 -28.17 -23.26 4.28
C ARG A 188 -27.60 -24.37 3.41
N VAL A 189 -27.92 -25.61 3.79
CA VAL A 189 -27.46 -26.83 3.14
C VAL A 189 -28.06 -26.91 1.72
N PRO A 190 -27.28 -27.32 0.69
CA PRO A 190 -27.81 -27.64 -0.64
C PRO A 190 -29.05 -28.54 -0.57
N PHE A 191 -29.97 -28.45 -1.52
CA PHE A 191 -31.09 -29.39 -1.65
C PHE A 191 -32.17 -29.32 -0.57
N THR A 192 -32.13 -28.31 0.31
CA THR A 192 -33.14 -28.09 1.37
C THR A 192 -34.18 -27.06 0.97
N LYS A 193 -35.31 -26.98 1.66
CA LYS A 193 -36.35 -25.94 1.49
C LYS A 193 -36.04 -24.63 2.22
N HIS A 194 -36.50 -23.51 1.66
CA HIS A 194 -36.36 -22.18 2.25
C HIS A 194 -37.51 -21.97 3.23
N GLU A 195 -37.19 -21.55 4.45
CA GLU A 195 -38.19 -21.44 5.52
C GLU A 195 -39.39 -20.57 5.17
N LYS A 196 -39.19 -19.46 4.42
CA LYS A 196 -40.29 -18.53 4.06
C LYS A 196 -40.98 -18.83 2.74
N THR A 197 -40.26 -19.36 1.75
CA THR A 197 -40.77 -19.47 0.38
C THR A 197 -41.14 -20.91 0.02
N GLY A 198 -40.71 -21.89 0.82
CA GLY A 198 -40.90 -23.32 0.55
C GLY A 198 -40.06 -23.87 -0.61
N LEU A 199 -39.37 -23.00 -1.37
CA LEU A 199 -38.59 -23.38 -2.54
C LEU A 199 -37.29 -24.08 -2.17
N PHE A 200 -36.93 -25.08 -2.97
CA PHE A 200 -35.67 -25.80 -2.82
C PHE A 200 -34.47 -24.90 -3.18
N LYS A 201 -33.34 -25.14 -2.51
CA LYS A 201 -32.03 -24.62 -2.93
C LYS A 201 -31.50 -25.58 -4.00
N VAL A 202 -31.57 -25.16 -5.26
CA VAL A 202 -31.26 -26.00 -6.43
C VAL A 202 -30.00 -25.51 -7.12
N MET A 203 -29.24 -26.46 -7.67
CA MET A 203 -28.03 -26.16 -8.41
C MET A 203 -28.42 -25.63 -9.80
N VAL A 204 -27.69 -24.63 -10.27
CA VAL A 204 -27.82 -24.03 -11.61
C VAL A 204 -26.51 -24.32 -12.33
N ASP A 205 -26.56 -25.08 -13.42
CA ASP A 205 -25.37 -25.34 -14.23
C ASP A 205 -24.91 -24.06 -14.96
N LEU A 206 -23.64 -24.03 -15.36
CA LEU A 206 -23.02 -22.83 -15.91
C LEU A 206 -23.52 -22.44 -17.30
N GLU A 207 -24.06 -23.38 -18.07
CA GLU A 207 -24.66 -23.08 -19.38
C GLU A 207 -26.02 -22.41 -19.19
N THR A 208 -26.88 -23.01 -18.35
CA THR A 208 -28.15 -22.41 -17.94
C THR A 208 -27.94 -21.06 -17.29
N LEU A 209 -26.89 -20.88 -16.48
CA LEU A 209 -26.58 -19.60 -15.86
C LEU A 209 -26.39 -18.46 -16.88
N LYS A 210 -25.87 -18.76 -18.08
CA LYS A 210 -25.65 -17.78 -19.17
C LYS A 210 -26.94 -17.45 -19.94
N SER A 211 -27.96 -18.30 -19.89
CA SER A 211 -29.26 -18.12 -20.58
C SER A 211 -30.04 -16.92 -20.05
N GLU A 212 -30.71 -16.16 -20.91
CA GLU A 212 -31.63 -15.08 -20.48
C GLU A 212 -32.77 -15.59 -19.58
N HIS A 213 -33.09 -16.88 -19.65
CA HIS A 213 -34.12 -17.54 -18.84
C HIS A 213 -33.62 -18.15 -17.52
N ALA A 214 -32.32 -18.02 -17.19
CA ALA A 214 -31.69 -18.69 -16.04
C ALA A 214 -32.47 -18.56 -14.72
N LEU A 215 -32.98 -17.36 -14.39
CA LEU A 215 -33.73 -17.14 -13.15
C LEU A 215 -35.11 -17.82 -13.19
N ALA A 216 -35.77 -17.84 -14.35
CA ALA A 216 -37.05 -18.50 -14.53
C ALA A 216 -36.88 -20.01 -14.40
N ASP A 217 -35.92 -20.58 -15.12
CA ASP A 217 -35.59 -22.01 -15.11
C ASP A 217 -35.23 -22.47 -13.69
N ALA A 218 -34.36 -21.73 -12.99
CA ALA A 218 -33.99 -22.04 -11.61
C ALA A 218 -35.17 -21.98 -10.63
N ARG A 219 -36.13 -21.07 -10.85
CA ARG A 219 -37.35 -20.98 -10.03
C ARG A 219 -38.30 -22.15 -10.29
N ASP A 220 -38.43 -22.56 -11.53
CA ASP A 220 -39.32 -23.66 -11.91
C ASP A 220 -38.78 -24.99 -11.37
N VAL A 221 -37.47 -25.22 -11.51
CA VAL A 221 -36.79 -26.36 -10.87
C VAL A 221 -36.94 -26.31 -9.36
N ALA A 222 -36.83 -25.14 -8.72
CA ALA A 222 -36.98 -25.00 -7.27
C ALA A 222 -38.41 -25.22 -6.75
N ARG A 223 -39.43 -25.12 -7.61
CA ARG A 223 -40.85 -25.35 -7.29
C ARG A 223 -41.27 -26.81 -7.47
N ASP A 224 -40.58 -27.54 -8.33
CA ASP A 224 -40.94 -28.92 -8.66
C ASP A 224 -40.95 -29.80 -7.39
N SER A 225 -42.05 -30.53 -7.19
CA SER A 225 -42.20 -31.46 -6.07
C SER A 225 -41.21 -32.63 -6.11
N SER A 226 -40.70 -32.97 -7.29
CA SER A 226 -39.66 -33.98 -7.51
C SER A 226 -38.24 -33.44 -7.31
N SER A 227 -38.09 -32.12 -7.12
CA SER A 227 -36.80 -31.51 -6.81
C SER A 227 -36.39 -31.70 -5.34
N PRO A 228 -35.09 -31.80 -5.06
CA PRO A 228 -34.01 -31.93 -6.03
C PRO A 228 -33.96 -33.37 -6.58
N ALA A 229 -33.85 -33.48 -7.91
CA ALA A 229 -33.79 -34.78 -8.57
C ALA A 229 -32.56 -35.60 -8.11
N PRO A 230 -32.65 -36.95 -8.08
CA PRO A 230 -31.51 -37.80 -7.73
C PRO A 230 -30.25 -37.54 -8.55
N SER A 231 -30.40 -37.18 -9.83
CA SER A 231 -29.30 -36.77 -10.72
C SER A 231 -28.57 -35.54 -10.17
N MET A 232 -29.29 -34.49 -9.79
CA MET A 232 -28.70 -33.26 -9.26
C MET A 232 -27.92 -33.50 -7.96
N LYS A 233 -28.44 -34.36 -7.06
CA LYS A 233 -27.70 -34.77 -5.86
C LYS A 233 -26.41 -35.52 -6.21
N LYS A 234 -26.47 -36.40 -7.21
CA LYS A 234 -25.32 -37.17 -7.71
C LYS A 234 -24.28 -36.28 -8.40
N ASP A 235 -24.71 -35.27 -9.17
CA ASP A 235 -23.81 -34.33 -9.83
C ASP A 235 -23.05 -33.50 -8.78
N PHE A 236 -23.74 -33.07 -7.72
CA PHE A 236 -23.09 -32.39 -6.60
C PHE A 236 -22.17 -33.32 -5.79
N GLU A 237 -22.56 -34.58 -5.57
CA GLU A 237 -21.67 -35.58 -4.97
C GLU A 237 -20.39 -35.74 -5.79
N GLN A 238 -20.51 -35.91 -7.11
CA GLN A 238 -19.37 -36.01 -8.01
C GLN A 238 -18.53 -34.74 -8.02
N PHE A 239 -19.15 -33.56 -8.01
CA PHE A 239 -18.45 -32.29 -7.90
C PHE A 239 -17.58 -32.24 -6.63
N ILE A 240 -18.13 -32.61 -5.47
CA ILE A 240 -17.39 -32.62 -4.19
C ILE A 240 -16.30 -33.70 -4.17
N VAL A 241 -16.60 -34.91 -4.64
CA VAL A 241 -15.65 -36.04 -4.67
C VAL A 241 -14.48 -35.75 -5.61
N ASN A 242 -14.74 -35.05 -6.71
CA ASN A 242 -13.73 -34.65 -7.69
C ASN A 242 -12.99 -33.36 -7.31
N LEU A 243 -13.26 -32.77 -6.13
CA LEU A 243 -12.47 -31.63 -5.65
C LEU A 243 -11.01 -32.07 -5.51
N PRO A 244 -10.07 -31.51 -6.30
CA PRO A 244 -8.67 -31.88 -6.18
C PRO A 244 -8.17 -31.35 -4.84
N LEU A 245 -7.86 -32.26 -3.91
CA LEU A 245 -7.14 -31.91 -2.69
C LEU A 245 -5.80 -31.28 -3.10
N SER A 246 -5.61 -30.00 -2.79
CA SER A 246 -4.37 -29.21 -2.90
C SER A 246 -3.75 -28.90 -4.27
N THR A 247 -4.33 -29.28 -5.42
CA THR A 247 -3.67 -29.09 -6.74
C THR A 247 -4.19 -27.95 -7.61
N ARG A 248 -5.17 -27.16 -7.15
CA ARG A 248 -5.58 -25.97 -7.93
C ARG A 248 -4.58 -24.85 -7.75
N ALA A 249 -4.07 -24.30 -8.86
CA ALA A 249 -3.27 -23.09 -8.83
C ALA A 249 -4.10 -21.94 -8.25
N VAL A 250 -3.52 -21.17 -7.34
CA VAL A 250 -4.17 -19.98 -6.79
C VAL A 250 -4.51 -19.05 -7.95
N LEU A 251 -5.77 -18.60 -8.03
CA LEU A 251 -6.17 -17.70 -9.12
C LEU A 251 -5.48 -16.33 -8.92
N PRO A 252 -4.74 -15.81 -9.92
CA PRO A 252 -4.02 -14.55 -9.80
C PRO A 252 -4.90 -13.38 -9.32
N GLN A 253 -6.14 -13.33 -9.78
CA GLN A 253 -7.12 -12.31 -9.42
C GLN A 253 -7.60 -12.44 -7.96
N ILE A 254 -7.74 -13.67 -7.43
CA ILE A 254 -8.02 -13.90 -6.01
C ILE A 254 -6.80 -13.55 -5.16
N GLN A 255 -5.61 -13.96 -5.58
CA GLN A 255 -4.36 -13.62 -4.90
C GLN A 255 -4.19 -12.09 -4.80
N MET A 256 -4.37 -11.38 -5.91
CA MET A 256 -4.31 -9.92 -5.95
C MET A 256 -5.35 -9.27 -5.02
N ALA A 257 -6.59 -9.79 -4.99
CA ALA A 257 -7.62 -9.30 -4.08
C ALA A 257 -7.25 -9.53 -2.60
N LEU A 258 -6.72 -10.70 -2.25
CA LEU A 258 -6.23 -11.03 -0.90
C LEU A 258 -5.04 -10.16 -0.48
N GLU A 259 -4.09 -9.90 -1.39
CA GLU A 259 -2.95 -9.01 -1.14
C GLU A 259 -3.41 -7.58 -0.86
N ASN A 260 -4.40 -7.09 -1.62
CA ASN A 260 -5.00 -5.78 -1.39
C ASN A 260 -5.71 -5.68 -0.03
N CYS A 261 -6.33 -6.75 0.43
CA CYS A 261 -6.89 -6.82 1.78
C CYS A 261 -5.79 -6.80 2.85
N ARG A 262 -4.72 -7.59 2.70
CA ARG A 262 -3.59 -7.64 3.65
C ARG A 262 -2.86 -6.31 3.77
N ARG A 263 -2.66 -5.58 2.67
CA ARG A 263 -2.06 -4.24 2.68
C ARG A 263 -2.88 -3.27 3.54
N LYS A 264 -4.22 -3.29 3.43
CA LYS A 264 -5.10 -2.48 4.29
C LYS A 264 -5.00 -2.84 5.76
N THR A 265 -4.93 -4.12 6.12
CA THR A 265 -4.83 -4.57 7.53
C THR A 265 -3.45 -4.26 8.13
N TYR A 266 -2.37 -4.45 7.37
CA TYR A 266 -1.01 -4.12 7.79
C TYR A 266 -0.78 -2.61 7.96
N GLU A 267 -1.47 -1.78 7.17
CA GLU A 267 -1.50 -0.32 7.36
C GLU A 267 -2.23 0.11 8.64
N ILE A 268 -3.26 -0.64 9.06
CA ILE A 268 -4.01 -0.42 10.31
C ILE A 268 -3.22 -0.89 11.54
N ASP A 269 -2.43 -1.96 11.43
CA ASP A 269 -1.59 -2.45 12.55
C ASP A 269 -0.30 -1.62 12.74
N LYS A 270 0.30 -1.10 11.66
CA LYS A 270 1.41 -0.12 11.79
C LYS A 270 0.97 1.22 12.35
N SER A 271 -0.29 1.64 12.15
CA SER A 271 -0.82 2.82 12.86
C SER A 271 -1.09 2.55 14.35
N LYS A 272 -1.09 1.29 14.79
CA LYS A 272 -1.26 0.87 16.19
C LYS A 272 0.05 0.61 16.93
N SER A 273 1.20 0.51 16.26
CA SER A 273 2.51 0.27 16.90
C SER A 273 3.37 1.54 17.05
N GLY A 274 2.74 2.71 17.21
CA GLY A 274 3.43 3.88 17.74
C GLY A 274 3.80 3.62 19.19
N THR A 275 5.09 3.74 19.51
CA THR A 275 5.62 3.78 20.87
C THR A 275 4.74 4.67 21.75
N LEU A 276 4.09 4.06 22.76
CA LEU A 276 3.48 4.77 23.87
C LEU A 276 4.59 5.58 24.56
N ASP A 277 4.52 6.91 24.48
CA ASP A 277 5.18 7.76 25.47
C ASP A 277 4.57 7.44 26.84
N ALA A 278 5.42 7.00 27.77
CA ALA A 278 5.05 6.62 29.13
C ALA A 278 4.49 7.78 29.96
N SER A 279 4.57 9.03 29.47
CA SER A 279 4.15 10.23 30.19
C SER A 279 2.63 10.49 30.25
N THR A 280 1.80 9.73 29.51
CA THR A 280 0.33 9.99 29.41
C THR A 280 -0.58 8.79 29.72
N LYS A 281 -0.09 7.77 30.43
CA LYS A 281 -0.98 6.72 30.98
C LYS A 281 -1.77 7.27 32.17
N PHE A 282 -3.09 7.36 32.02
CA PHE A 282 -4.01 7.70 33.11
C PHE A 282 -4.71 6.45 33.63
N GLU A 283 -4.89 6.34 34.94
CA GLU A 283 -5.39 5.12 35.61
C GLU A 283 -6.92 5.08 35.73
N SER A 284 -7.66 6.20 35.62
CA SER A 284 -9.14 6.18 35.64
C SER A 284 -9.82 7.37 34.93
N PHE A 285 -11.10 7.18 34.56
CA PHE A 285 -11.95 8.20 33.93
C PHE A 285 -12.40 9.31 34.92
N ASP A 286 -12.42 9.04 36.24
CA ASP A 286 -12.96 9.95 37.27
C ASP A 286 -12.07 11.16 37.58
N ASP A 287 -10.85 11.17 37.02
CA ASP A 287 -9.84 12.22 37.21
C ASP A 287 -10.03 13.40 36.24
N LYS A 288 -10.76 13.21 35.13
CA LYS A 288 -11.03 14.25 34.11
C LYS A 288 -12.31 15.04 34.40
N LYS A 289 -12.23 15.96 35.35
CA LYS A 289 -13.38 16.79 35.79
C LYS A 289 -14.03 17.64 34.68
N CYS A 290 -13.28 18.03 33.64
CA CYS A 290 -13.83 18.79 32.50
C CYS A 290 -14.81 17.96 31.65
N ILE A 291 -14.50 16.68 31.38
CA ILE A 291 -15.40 15.78 30.64
C ILE A 291 -16.65 15.47 31.46
N LYS A 292 -16.51 15.29 32.78
CA LYS A 292 -17.65 15.10 33.68
C LYS A 292 -18.58 16.32 33.66
N LYS A 293 -18.03 17.54 33.78
CA LYS A 293 -18.81 18.78 33.64
C LYS A 293 -19.48 18.88 32.26
N MET A 294 -18.83 18.48 31.17
CA MET A 294 -19.44 18.47 29.83
C MET A 294 -20.60 17.48 29.70
N LEU A 295 -20.54 16.35 30.42
CA LEU A 295 -21.64 15.37 30.50
C LEU A 295 -22.82 15.89 31.32
N GLU A 296 -22.57 16.71 32.34
CA GLU A 296 -23.57 17.19 33.29
C GLU A 296 -24.22 18.53 32.88
N ASN A 297 -23.61 19.30 31.95
CA ASN A 297 -24.07 20.63 31.56
C ASN A 297 -24.63 20.69 30.12
N THR A 298 -25.41 21.73 29.83
CA THR A 298 -25.88 22.06 28.49
C THR A 298 -24.77 22.71 27.65
N CYS A 299 -24.48 22.16 26.47
CA CYS A 299 -23.43 22.63 25.56
C CYS A 299 -24.02 23.35 24.32
N ALA A 300 -25.03 24.22 24.52
CA ALA A 300 -25.69 24.93 23.42
C ALA A 300 -24.68 25.71 22.55
N GLY A 301 -24.79 25.60 21.22
CA GLY A 301 -23.86 26.21 20.26
C GLY A 301 -22.58 25.42 19.97
N ASN A 302 -22.16 24.49 20.85
CA ASN A 302 -20.91 23.71 20.70
C ASN A 302 -21.10 22.18 20.85
N ARG A 303 -22.34 21.69 20.70
CA ARG A 303 -22.75 20.29 20.96
C ARG A 303 -21.93 19.27 20.17
N ASN A 304 -21.71 19.49 18.88
CA ASN A 304 -20.92 18.59 18.04
C ASN A 304 -19.45 18.49 18.52
N ASN A 305 -18.85 19.64 18.84
CA ASN A 305 -17.49 19.72 19.34
C ASN A 305 -17.33 19.06 20.72
N ALA A 306 -18.31 19.24 21.61
CA ALA A 306 -18.34 18.57 22.91
C ALA A 306 -18.49 17.05 22.77
N ALA A 307 -19.41 16.57 21.92
CA ALA A 307 -19.60 15.15 21.66
C ALA A 307 -18.32 14.46 21.17
N LEU A 308 -17.61 15.09 20.23
CA LEU A 308 -16.33 14.60 19.71
C LEU A 308 -15.29 14.38 20.82
N ARG A 309 -15.17 15.35 21.75
CA ARG A 309 -14.18 15.33 22.85
C ARG A 309 -14.54 14.32 23.93
N ILE A 310 -15.84 14.12 24.20
CA ILE A 310 -16.30 13.09 25.13
C ILE A 310 -16.03 11.70 24.55
N VAL A 311 -16.47 11.42 23.32
CA VAL A 311 -16.28 10.12 22.66
C VAL A 311 -14.81 9.76 22.55
N ASN A 312 -13.97 10.73 22.16
CA ASN A 312 -12.53 10.52 22.01
C ASN A 312 -11.84 10.22 23.35
N ASP A 313 -12.20 10.94 24.42
CA ASP A 313 -11.63 10.65 25.74
C ASP A 313 -12.11 9.30 26.29
N TYR A 314 -13.36 8.87 26.02
CA TYR A 314 -13.83 7.53 26.34
C TYR A 314 -13.01 6.44 25.63
N PHE A 315 -12.73 6.64 24.33
CA PHE A 315 -11.92 5.72 23.54
C PHE A 315 -10.48 5.62 24.07
N ARG A 316 -9.84 6.75 24.37
CA ARG A 316 -8.45 6.81 24.86
C ARG A 316 -8.25 6.19 26.24
N VAL A 317 -9.27 6.19 27.10
CA VAL A 317 -9.22 5.49 28.40
C VAL A 317 -9.64 4.01 28.31
N GLY A 318 -9.94 3.51 27.10
CA GLY A 318 -10.32 2.11 26.89
C GLY A 318 -11.74 1.76 27.35
N ARG A 319 -12.67 2.74 27.45
CA ARG A 319 -14.07 2.44 27.76
C ARG A 319 -14.69 1.64 26.60
N PRO A 320 -15.47 0.58 26.83
CA PRO A 320 -16.11 -0.17 25.75
C PRO A 320 -17.09 0.69 24.95
N ARG A 321 -17.15 0.50 23.62
CA ARG A 321 -18.07 1.19 22.71
C ARG A 321 -19.52 1.20 23.22
N ALA A 322 -20.03 0.03 23.60
CA ALA A 322 -21.40 -0.12 24.09
C ALA A 322 -21.69 0.74 25.33
N ARG A 323 -20.67 0.99 26.17
CA ARG A 323 -20.80 1.89 27.33
C ARG A 323 -20.82 3.36 26.90
N CYS A 324 -19.95 3.75 25.96
CA CYS A 324 -19.93 5.09 25.38
C CYS A 324 -21.26 5.44 24.70
N GLU A 325 -21.84 4.51 23.93
CA GLU A 325 -23.14 4.68 23.30
C GLU A 325 -24.24 4.88 24.34
N LYS A 326 -24.28 4.05 25.38
CA LYS A 326 -25.27 4.16 26.46
C LYS A 326 -25.21 5.52 27.14
N ASP A 327 -24.03 5.95 27.59
CA ASP A 327 -23.86 7.19 28.35
C ASP A 327 -24.15 8.44 27.50
N LEU A 328 -23.82 8.41 26.19
CA LEU A 328 -24.04 9.57 25.31
C LEU A 328 -25.41 9.66 24.63
N ILE A 329 -26.21 8.59 24.62
CA ILE A 329 -27.60 8.67 24.17
C ILE A 329 -28.41 9.57 25.11
N GLU A 330 -28.22 9.45 26.43
CA GLU A 330 -28.89 10.30 27.43
C GLU A 330 -28.40 11.75 27.33
N TRP A 331 -27.09 11.95 27.21
CA TRP A 331 -26.50 13.26 26.99
C TRP A 331 -27.01 13.95 25.72
N ALA A 332 -27.13 13.22 24.62
CA ALA A 332 -27.61 13.76 23.34
C ALA A 332 -29.09 14.13 23.39
N LYS A 333 -29.91 13.36 24.13
CA LYS A 333 -31.32 13.72 24.39
C LYS A 333 -31.40 15.02 25.20
N HIS A 334 -30.65 15.11 26.29
CA HIS A 334 -30.60 16.31 27.15
C HIS A 334 -30.13 17.56 26.40
N ASN A 335 -29.14 17.41 25.51
CA ASN A 335 -28.57 18.51 24.73
C ASN A 335 -29.26 18.74 23.38
N GLN A 336 -30.31 17.99 23.02
CA GLN A 336 -30.94 18.03 21.69
C GLN A 336 -29.92 17.90 20.55
N PHE A 337 -29.00 16.93 20.66
CA PHE A 337 -27.98 16.61 19.65
C PHE A 337 -28.45 15.43 18.78
N PRO A 338 -28.33 15.49 17.44
CA PRO A 338 -28.80 14.42 16.57
C PRO A 338 -28.10 13.07 16.84
N LEU A 339 -28.87 12.02 17.13
CA LEU A 339 -28.33 10.68 17.40
C LEU A 339 -27.58 10.08 16.20
N THR A 340 -27.94 10.47 14.97
CA THR A 340 -27.25 10.07 13.73
C THR A 340 -25.84 10.65 13.65
N GLU A 341 -25.65 11.91 14.06
CA GLU A 341 -24.34 12.56 14.15
C GLU A 341 -23.50 11.94 15.28
N LEU A 342 -24.10 11.70 16.45
CA LEU A 342 -23.43 11.00 17.55
C LEU A 342 -22.94 9.61 17.14
N THR A 343 -23.79 8.84 16.44
CA THR A 343 -23.43 7.51 15.93
C THR A 343 -22.26 7.58 14.95
N THR A 344 -22.22 8.62 14.10
CA THR A 344 -21.13 8.86 13.16
C THR A 344 -19.82 9.15 13.90
N ILE A 345 -19.86 9.99 14.94
CA ILE A 345 -18.70 10.31 15.78
C ILE A 345 -18.16 9.05 16.49
N ILE A 346 -19.04 8.27 17.12
CA ILE A 346 -18.68 7.01 17.80
C ILE A 346 -18.08 6.01 16.81
N THR A 347 -18.70 5.83 15.64
CA THR A 347 -18.21 4.92 14.58
C THR A 347 -16.85 5.34 14.06
N ASN A 348 -16.65 6.63 13.84
CA ASN A 348 -15.37 7.16 13.35
C ASN A 348 -14.23 6.95 14.35
N ILE A 349 -14.50 7.12 15.65
CA ILE A 349 -13.47 6.98 16.69
C ILE A 349 -13.24 5.49 17.05
N TYR A 350 -14.30 4.75 17.37
CA TYR A 350 -14.19 3.35 17.82
C TYR A 350 -13.92 2.35 16.69
N ASP A 351 -14.52 2.53 15.52
CA ASP A 351 -14.43 1.52 14.44
C ASP A 351 -13.39 1.88 13.39
N LYS A 352 -13.20 3.18 13.13
CA LYS A 352 -12.18 3.66 12.17
C LYS A 352 -10.88 4.10 12.84
N GLY A 353 -10.81 4.05 14.17
CA GLY A 353 -9.60 4.38 14.94
C GLY A 353 -9.14 5.82 14.79
N MET A 354 -10.03 6.76 14.46
CA MET A 354 -9.67 8.18 14.38
C MET A 354 -9.44 8.71 15.80
N ASP A 355 -8.18 8.74 16.21
CA ASP A 355 -7.75 9.34 17.49
C ASP A 355 -7.43 10.83 17.31
N TYR A 356 -8.17 11.67 18.02
CA TYR A 356 -7.96 13.10 18.05
C TYR A 356 -7.22 13.50 19.33
N ASN A 357 -6.10 14.21 19.23
CA ASN A 357 -5.34 14.61 20.43
C ASN A 357 -5.85 15.92 21.04
N PHE A 358 -6.87 15.86 21.90
CA PHE A 358 -7.38 17.02 22.65
C PHE A 358 -6.75 17.12 24.05
N GLY A 359 -5.71 17.95 24.20
CA GLY A 359 -5.04 18.23 25.47
C GLY A 359 -5.83 19.18 26.40
N CYS A 360 -5.26 19.52 27.56
CA CYS A 360 -5.88 20.43 28.53
C CYS A 360 -6.03 21.88 28.04
N GLN A 361 -5.32 22.26 26.99
CA GLN A 361 -5.38 23.59 26.35
C GLN A 361 -6.41 23.67 25.21
N ASP A 362 -7.13 22.58 24.91
CA ASP A 362 -8.23 22.64 23.95
C ASP A 362 -9.29 23.62 24.46
N GLU A 363 -9.68 24.57 23.61
CA GLU A 363 -10.56 25.71 23.94
C GLU A 363 -11.87 25.26 24.59
N ILE A 364 -12.46 24.17 24.07
CA ILE A 364 -13.70 23.60 24.60
C ILE A 364 -13.46 22.88 25.93
N LYS A 365 -12.38 22.09 26.08
CA LYS A 365 -12.08 21.45 27.37
C LYS A 365 -11.70 22.47 28.45
N ALA A 366 -11.02 23.54 28.08
CA ALA A 366 -10.60 24.63 28.96
C ALA A 366 -11.80 25.38 29.55
N SER A 367 -12.88 25.56 28.77
CA SER A 367 -14.12 26.21 29.28
C SER A 367 -14.83 25.41 30.37
N PHE A 368 -14.48 24.14 30.58
CA PHE A 368 -14.99 23.29 31.66
C PHE A 368 -13.91 22.94 32.70
N CYS A 369 -12.75 23.61 32.68
CA CYS A 369 -11.66 23.37 33.62
C CYS A 369 -12.03 23.84 35.04
N THR A 370 -11.55 23.12 36.06
CA THR A 370 -11.80 23.42 37.48
C THR A 370 -10.52 23.30 38.30
N SER A 371 -10.40 24.08 39.38
CA SER A 371 -9.27 23.96 40.33
C SER A 371 -9.22 22.59 41.00
N LYS A 372 -10.36 21.89 41.09
CA LYS A 372 -10.51 20.56 41.70
C LYS A 372 -10.08 19.39 40.80
N CYS A 373 -9.52 19.66 39.62
CA CYS A 373 -9.06 18.61 38.71
C CYS A 373 -7.68 18.09 39.14
N VAL A 374 -7.59 16.78 39.43
CA VAL A 374 -6.36 16.10 39.87
C VAL A 374 -5.22 16.23 38.84
N ILE A 375 -5.57 16.32 37.56
CA ILE A 375 -4.60 16.48 36.45
C ILE A 375 -3.93 17.86 36.49
N ARG A 376 -4.63 18.90 36.95
CA ARG A 376 -4.12 20.28 36.98
C ARG A 376 -2.86 20.42 37.83
N GLY A 377 -2.78 19.72 38.95
CA GLY A 377 -1.61 19.75 39.85
C GLY A 377 -0.35 19.15 39.23
N LYS A 378 -0.50 18.30 38.21
CA LYS A 378 0.59 17.64 37.48
C LYS A 378 1.04 18.41 36.23
N LEU A 379 0.33 19.49 35.86
CA LEU A 379 0.68 20.33 34.72
C LEU A 379 1.65 21.44 35.16
N ASP A 380 2.61 21.71 34.28
CA ASP A 380 3.46 22.90 34.28
C ASP A 380 2.61 24.15 34.54
N PRO A 381 2.92 24.97 35.57
CA PRO A 381 2.16 26.16 35.94
C PRO A 381 1.83 27.08 34.76
N ASP A 382 2.77 27.28 33.83
CA ASP A 382 2.63 28.18 32.69
C ASP A 382 1.76 27.57 31.57
N LYS A 383 1.51 26.26 31.64
CA LYS A 383 0.68 25.50 30.70
C LYS A 383 -0.65 25.06 31.31
N ARG A 384 -1.07 25.69 32.40
CA ARG A 384 -2.38 25.42 33.01
C ARG A 384 -3.46 26.26 32.31
N PRO A 385 -4.57 25.64 31.83
CA PRO A 385 -5.70 26.41 31.30
C PRO A 385 -6.34 27.26 32.40
N PRO A 386 -7.07 28.34 32.07
CA PRO A 386 -7.81 29.12 33.05
C PRO A 386 -8.89 28.26 33.74
N VAL A 387 -9.18 28.54 35.00
CA VAL A 387 -10.16 27.79 35.81
C VAL A 387 -11.50 28.50 35.79
N VAL A 388 -12.57 27.73 35.57
CA VAL A 388 -13.95 28.21 35.55
C VAL A 388 -14.68 27.60 36.77
N ASP A 389 -14.46 28.19 37.93
CA ASP A 389 -15.01 27.70 39.22
C ASP A 389 -16.28 28.44 39.68
N SER A 390 -16.86 29.32 38.87
CA SER A 390 -18.14 29.96 39.16
C SER A 390 -19.34 29.17 38.62
N THR A 391 -20.40 29.13 39.42
CA THR A 391 -21.67 28.44 39.21
C THR A 391 -22.44 28.95 37.99
N GLN A 392 -22.89 28.00 37.15
CA GLN A 392 -23.82 28.12 36.01
C GLN A 392 -23.42 29.15 34.93
N THR A 393 -22.91 28.66 33.80
CA THR A 393 -22.72 29.46 32.58
C THR A 393 -23.84 29.15 31.58
N GLU A 394 -24.93 29.90 31.62
CA GLU A 394 -25.86 29.99 30.49
C GLU A 394 -25.19 30.77 29.34
N PHE A 395 -25.14 30.15 28.15
CA PHE A 395 -24.65 30.81 26.93
C PHE A 395 -25.69 31.85 26.44
N LYS A 396 -25.28 33.13 26.34
CA LYS A 396 -26.13 34.22 25.84
C LYS A 396 -26.55 34.00 24.37
N GLN A 397 -27.83 34.21 24.10
CA GLN A 397 -28.46 34.20 22.78
C GLN A 397 -28.20 35.50 22.02
N GLU A 398 -27.92 35.40 20.71
CA GLU A 398 -28.26 36.44 19.74
C GLU A 398 -29.45 35.98 18.89
N GLN A 399 -30.31 36.93 18.55
CA GLN A 399 -31.75 36.80 18.37
C GLN A 399 -32.21 36.16 17.05
N SER A 400 -33.41 35.57 17.15
CA SER A 400 -34.20 34.96 16.08
C SER A 400 -34.86 35.97 15.15
N GLU A 401 -34.85 35.69 13.85
CA GLU A 401 -35.96 36.06 12.94
C GLU A 401 -36.64 34.80 12.41
N LYS A 402 -37.98 34.79 12.49
CA LYS A 402 -38.86 33.66 12.21
C LYS A 402 -38.85 33.30 10.71
N LYS A 403 -38.46 32.06 10.38
CA LYS A 403 -38.68 31.47 9.04
C LYS A 403 -40.08 30.85 8.94
N PRO A 404 -40.82 31.08 7.83
CA PRO A 404 -41.92 30.22 7.44
C PRO A 404 -41.40 28.84 6.97
N THR A 405 -42.26 27.83 7.09
CA THR A 405 -41.95 26.41 6.93
C THR A 405 -41.34 26.04 5.57
N GLU A 406 -40.13 25.47 5.61
CA GLU A 406 -39.24 25.08 4.50
C GLU A 406 -39.81 24.03 3.52
N LYS A 407 -41.00 23.47 3.77
CA LYS A 407 -41.59 22.41 2.93
C LYS A 407 -42.38 22.91 1.71
N SER A 408 -42.77 24.18 1.68
CA SER A 408 -43.63 24.74 0.62
C SER A 408 -42.85 25.48 -0.48
N ILE A 409 -41.65 25.97 -0.17
CA ILE A 409 -40.83 26.79 -1.07
C ILE A 409 -39.83 25.93 -1.86
N VAL A 410 -39.25 24.91 -1.22
CA VAL A 410 -38.28 23.99 -1.86
C VAL A 410 -38.95 23.17 -2.97
N ASP A 411 -40.18 22.69 -2.78
CA ASP A 411 -40.92 21.94 -3.81
C ASP A 411 -41.38 22.83 -4.99
N LYS A 412 -41.56 24.14 -4.76
CA LYS A 412 -41.89 25.10 -5.84
C LYS A 412 -40.65 25.54 -6.62
N ILE A 413 -39.49 25.69 -5.95
CA ILE A 413 -38.22 26.07 -6.60
C ILE A 413 -37.61 24.90 -7.38
N LEU A 414 -37.70 23.66 -6.86
CA LEU A 414 -37.20 22.47 -7.55
C LEU A 414 -38.03 22.08 -8.78
N LYS A 415 -39.33 22.43 -8.81
CA LYS A 415 -40.18 22.25 -10.01
C LYS A 415 -39.96 23.31 -11.09
N ALA A 416 -39.45 24.49 -10.75
CA ALA A 416 -39.27 25.59 -11.70
C ALA A 416 -37.88 25.61 -12.40
N ASN A 417 -36.84 25.01 -11.80
CA ASN A 417 -35.45 25.17 -12.26
C ASN A 417 -34.74 23.88 -12.72
N LYS A 418 -35.45 22.77 -12.89
CA LYS A 418 -34.85 21.51 -13.39
C LYS A 418 -34.37 21.61 -14.85
N CYS A 419 -34.94 22.52 -15.65
CA CYS A 419 -34.64 22.62 -17.08
C CYS A 419 -33.42 23.49 -17.43
N SER A 420 -32.87 24.30 -16.50
CA SER A 420 -31.84 25.32 -16.84
C SER A 420 -30.41 24.99 -16.41
N ILE A 421 -30.21 24.00 -15.52
CA ILE A 421 -28.87 23.61 -15.04
C ILE A 421 -28.19 22.70 -16.05
N GLU A 422 -28.89 21.72 -16.61
CA GLU A 422 -28.36 20.75 -17.59
C GLU A 422 -27.97 21.43 -18.92
N GLU A 423 -28.79 22.36 -19.44
CA GLU A 423 -28.46 23.16 -20.63
C GLU A 423 -27.25 24.08 -20.44
N LYS A 424 -27.07 24.65 -19.23
CA LYS A 424 -25.95 25.56 -18.94
C LYS A 424 -24.66 24.85 -18.50
N THR A 425 -24.74 23.67 -17.88
CA THR A 425 -23.58 22.82 -17.57
C THR A 425 -23.11 22.01 -18.78
N GLY A 426 -23.97 21.74 -19.77
CA GLY A 426 -23.57 21.21 -21.08
C GLY A 426 -22.55 22.11 -21.80
N ASN A 427 -22.65 23.44 -21.64
CA ASN A 427 -21.66 24.41 -22.13
C ASN A 427 -20.32 24.37 -21.38
N PHE A 428 -20.21 23.68 -20.24
CA PHE A 428 -18.99 23.55 -19.42
C PHE A 428 -18.13 22.33 -19.77
N LEU A 429 -18.64 21.42 -20.60
CA LEU A 429 -17.91 20.28 -21.13
C LEU A 429 -17.57 20.58 -22.60
N PRO A 430 -16.56 21.43 -22.89
CA PRO A 430 -16.14 21.65 -24.26
C PRO A 430 -15.54 20.34 -24.79
N ASP A 431 -16.25 19.65 -25.68
CA ASP A 431 -15.76 18.58 -26.56
C ASP A 431 -14.75 17.62 -25.93
N GLY A 432 -15.08 17.02 -24.78
CA GLY A 432 -14.24 15.98 -24.16
C GLY A 432 -12.91 16.46 -23.56
N LYS A 433 -12.67 17.77 -23.40
CA LYS A 433 -11.41 18.34 -22.90
C LYS A 433 -11.25 18.35 -21.38
N LEU A 434 -12.12 17.68 -20.62
CA LEU A 434 -12.05 17.63 -19.15
C LEU A 434 -12.31 16.20 -18.66
N ILE A 435 -11.42 15.65 -17.84
CA ILE A 435 -11.54 14.30 -17.26
C ILE A 435 -11.13 14.28 -15.79
N LYS A 436 -11.62 13.29 -15.02
CA LYS A 436 -11.29 13.12 -13.60
C LYS A 436 -10.64 11.77 -13.27
N GLN A 437 -9.76 11.79 -12.27
CA GLN A 437 -9.23 10.60 -11.59
C GLN A 437 -9.48 10.74 -10.08
N GLY A 438 -10.54 10.10 -9.59
CA GLY A 438 -10.96 10.28 -8.20
C GLY A 438 -11.43 11.72 -7.95
N ARG A 439 -10.65 12.50 -7.15
CA ARG A 439 -10.89 13.92 -6.88
C ARG A 439 -10.04 14.86 -7.74
N ASP A 440 -9.03 14.31 -8.42
CA ASP A 440 -8.13 15.07 -9.29
C ASP A 440 -8.83 15.33 -10.64
N LEU A 441 -8.69 16.56 -11.15
CA LEU A 441 -9.33 17.02 -12.39
C LEU A 441 -8.25 17.42 -13.38
N PHE A 442 -8.44 17.08 -14.66
CA PHE A 442 -7.48 17.32 -15.73
C PHE A 442 -8.16 17.97 -16.92
N LYS A 443 -7.50 18.97 -17.51
CA LYS A 443 -7.97 19.67 -18.70
C LYS A 443 -7.02 19.46 -19.87
N TYR A 444 -7.53 19.01 -21.01
CA TYR A 444 -6.76 18.89 -22.23
C TYR A 444 -6.59 20.26 -22.91
N GLU A 445 -5.34 20.71 -22.99
CA GLU A 445 -4.99 21.99 -23.60
C GLU A 445 -3.53 21.97 -24.03
N GLY A 446 -3.24 22.55 -25.21
CA GLY A 446 -1.87 22.64 -25.73
C GLY A 446 -1.23 21.29 -26.08
N GLY A 447 -2.00 20.23 -26.35
CA GLY A 447 -1.45 18.90 -26.69
C GLY A 447 -1.13 18.00 -25.50
N LYS A 448 -1.51 18.39 -24.27
CA LYS A 448 -1.38 17.57 -23.05
C LYS A 448 -2.59 17.72 -22.11
N TRP A 449 -2.72 16.78 -21.19
CA TRP A 449 -3.64 16.84 -20.05
C TRP A 449 -2.98 17.57 -18.87
N ASN A 450 -3.53 18.71 -18.50
CA ASN A 450 -3.02 19.54 -17.41
C ASN A 450 -3.79 19.23 -16.12
N HIS A 451 -3.08 18.84 -15.07
CA HIS A 451 -3.68 18.73 -13.73
C HIS A 451 -4.15 20.12 -13.24
N LEU A 452 -5.34 20.15 -12.67
CA LEU A 452 -5.92 21.35 -12.09
C LEU A 452 -5.70 21.32 -10.57
N ASP A 453 -4.70 22.07 -10.11
CA ASP A 453 -4.46 22.35 -8.69
C ASP A 453 -5.60 23.19 -8.06
N GLU A 454 -5.53 23.42 -6.75
CA GLU A 454 -6.54 24.20 -6.01
C GLU A 454 -6.75 25.60 -6.61
N GLY A 455 -5.68 26.29 -7.00
CA GLY A 455 -5.77 27.62 -7.60
C GLY A 455 -6.45 27.62 -8.98
N ARG A 456 -6.20 26.59 -9.81
CA ARG A 456 -6.88 26.39 -11.10
C ARG A 456 -8.33 25.97 -10.93
N ILE A 457 -8.63 25.17 -9.90
CA ILE A 457 -10.01 24.82 -9.50
C ILE A 457 -10.76 26.08 -9.06
N ASP A 458 -10.15 26.96 -8.28
CA ASP A 458 -10.77 28.22 -7.86
C ASP A 458 -11.04 29.16 -9.04
N LYS A 459 -10.13 29.21 -10.02
CA LYS A 459 -10.37 29.92 -11.29
C LYS A 459 -11.54 29.31 -12.06
N LEU A 460 -11.65 27.99 -12.10
CA LEU A 460 -12.77 27.29 -12.73
C LEU A 460 -14.08 27.61 -12.00
N LYS A 461 -14.09 27.61 -10.66
CA LYS A 461 -15.24 28.02 -9.83
C LYS A 461 -15.61 29.49 -10.06
N ALA A 462 -14.62 30.38 -10.20
CA ALA A 462 -14.87 31.79 -10.52
C ALA A 462 -15.47 31.96 -11.93
N GLN A 463 -15.04 31.15 -12.91
CA GLN A 463 -15.66 31.11 -14.24
C GLN A 463 -17.11 30.64 -14.17
N ILE A 464 -17.41 29.61 -13.37
CA ILE A 464 -18.78 29.17 -13.09
C ILE A 464 -19.58 30.36 -12.54
N GLY A 465 -19.07 31.05 -11.51
CA GLY A 465 -19.77 32.19 -10.89
C GLY A 465 -20.03 33.38 -11.83
N LYS A 466 -19.12 33.68 -12.76
CA LYS A 466 -19.30 34.76 -13.75
C LYS A 466 -20.45 34.50 -14.74
N MET A 467 -20.75 33.24 -15.08
CA MET A 467 -21.84 32.90 -15.98
C MET A 467 -23.23 33.14 -15.38
N TYR A 468 -23.32 33.21 -14.05
CA TYR A 468 -24.54 33.56 -13.31
C TYR A 468 -24.62 35.06 -12.96
N GLN A 469 -23.90 35.90 -13.73
CA GLN A 469 -23.91 37.37 -13.60
C GLN A 469 -23.58 37.89 -12.19
N GLY A 470 -22.88 37.11 -11.37
CA GLY A 470 -22.49 37.52 -10.01
C GLY A 470 -23.61 37.50 -8.96
N HIS A 471 -24.79 36.96 -9.27
CA HIS A 471 -25.93 36.89 -8.35
C HIS A 471 -25.97 35.61 -7.49
N ASP A 472 -24.98 34.72 -7.62
CA ASP A 472 -24.94 33.45 -6.90
C ASP A 472 -24.04 33.45 -5.67
N THR A 473 -24.52 32.83 -4.59
CA THR A 473 -23.74 32.67 -3.35
C THR A 473 -22.61 31.65 -3.56
N TYR A 474 -21.53 31.75 -2.77
CA TYR A 474 -20.42 30.77 -2.77
C TYR A 474 -20.90 29.31 -2.66
N LYS A 475 -21.97 29.06 -1.88
CA LYS A 475 -22.59 27.73 -1.73
C LYS A 475 -23.18 27.22 -3.04
N HIS A 476 -23.76 28.09 -3.85
CA HIS A 476 -24.32 27.74 -5.16
C HIS A 476 -23.21 27.36 -6.15
N ILE A 477 -22.13 28.17 -6.21
CA ILE A 477 -20.95 27.90 -7.04
C ILE A 477 -20.32 26.54 -6.67
N ASP A 478 -20.20 26.24 -5.37
CA ASP A 478 -19.66 24.96 -4.90
C ASP A 478 -20.57 23.76 -5.24
N GLN A 479 -21.89 23.94 -5.20
CA GLN A 479 -22.86 22.93 -5.67
C GLN A 479 -22.74 22.68 -7.18
N CYS A 480 -22.62 23.73 -7.99
CA CYS A 480 -22.41 23.60 -9.43
C CYS A 480 -21.09 22.86 -9.73
N PHE A 481 -20.02 23.19 -9.01
CA PHE A 481 -18.74 22.48 -9.15
C PHE A 481 -18.84 21.01 -8.75
N LYS A 482 -19.56 20.68 -7.65
CA LYS A 482 -19.84 19.29 -7.28
C LYS A 482 -20.62 18.55 -8.35
N HIS A 483 -21.60 19.21 -8.99
CA HIS A 483 -22.35 18.63 -10.09
C HIS A 483 -21.45 18.38 -11.31
N LEU A 484 -20.58 19.35 -11.66
CA LEU A 484 -19.55 19.18 -12.70
C LEU A 484 -18.67 17.96 -12.43
N MET A 485 -18.23 17.75 -11.19
CA MET A 485 -17.44 16.58 -10.79
C MET A 485 -18.20 15.25 -10.92
N ILE A 486 -19.53 15.25 -10.86
CA ILE A 486 -20.36 14.05 -11.05
C ILE A 486 -20.45 13.70 -12.54
N ILE A 487 -20.69 14.70 -13.40
CA ILE A 487 -20.89 14.51 -14.84
C ILE A 487 -19.58 14.43 -15.63
N CYS A 488 -18.45 14.87 -15.06
CA CYS A 488 -17.15 14.83 -15.72
C CYS A 488 -16.71 13.38 -16.01
N PRO A 489 -16.32 13.05 -17.26
CA PRO A 489 -15.84 11.72 -17.62
C PRO A 489 -14.67 11.28 -16.75
N SER A 490 -14.65 10.01 -16.35
CA SER A 490 -13.52 9.45 -15.62
C SER A 490 -12.46 8.93 -16.60
N VAL A 491 -11.20 9.00 -16.19
CA VAL A 491 -10.08 8.36 -16.90
C VAL A 491 -10.41 6.87 -17.11
N PRO A 492 -10.14 6.29 -18.31
CA PRO A 492 -10.44 4.88 -18.59
C PRO A 492 -9.79 3.92 -17.58
N GLN A 493 -10.45 2.79 -17.33
CA GLN A 493 -9.93 1.76 -16.42
C GLN A 493 -8.54 1.29 -16.88
N GLY A 494 -7.61 1.15 -15.93
CA GLY A 494 -6.22 0.77 -16.20
C GLY A 494 -5.29 1.93 -16.58
N ARG A 495 -5.80 3.15 -16.78
CA ARG A 495 -4.99 4.36 -16.98
C ARG A 495 -4.81 5.13 -15.67
N ASN A 496 -3.64 5.75 -15.52
CA ASN A 496 -3.29 6.59 -14.38
C ASN A 496 -2.62 7.87 -14.90
N MET A 497 -3.24 9.03 -14.69
CA MET A 497 -2.76 10.33 -15.16
C MET A 497 -1.44 10.76 -14.51
N PHE A 498 -1.10 10.17 -13.36
CA PHE A 498 0.19 10.38 -12.69
C PHE A 498 1.24 9.33 -13.08
N ALA A 499 0.93 8.45 -14.03
CA ALA A 499 1.86 7.51 -14.65
C ALA A 499 2.09 7.94 -16.11
N PRO A 500 3.19 8.65 -16.42
CA PRO A 500 3.51 9.05 -17.78
C PRO A 500 3.51 7.85 -18.74
N ASN A 501 2.88 8.03 -19.91
CA ASN A 501 2.81 6.99 -20.94
C ASN A 501 4.24 6.57 -21.34
N PRO A 502 4.61 5.28 -21.15
CA PRO A 502 5.99 4.85 -21.35
C PRO A 502 6.46 4.95 -22.80
N THR A 503 5.57 4.85 -23.79
CA THR A 503 5.95 4.68 -25.20
C THR A 503 5.79 5.94 -26.05
N ALA A 504 5.89 7.13 -25.46
CA ALA A 504 5.70 8.38 -26.18
C ALA A 504 6.63 9.49 -25.66
N ALA A 505 7.03 10.42 -26.52
CA ALA A 505 7.64 11.69 -26.14
C ALA A 505 6.78 12.82 -26.73
N ASN A 506 6.24 13.67 -25.87
CA ASN A 506 5.31 14.71 -26.28
C ASN A 506 6.05 16.04 -26.48
N PHE A 507 6.06 16.56 -27.70
CA PHE A 507 6.67 17.84 -28.06
C PHE A 507 5.60 18.92 -28.24
N LYS A 508 5.95 20.14 -28.63
CA LYS A 508 4.97 21.22 -28.83
C LYS A 508 4.18 21.10 -30.14
N ASN A 509 4.77 20.47 -31.17
CA ASN A 509 4.18 20.30 -32.50
C ASN A 509 3.61 18.89 -32.77
N GLY A 510 3.77 17.95 -31.84
CA GLY A 510 3.27 16.58 -32.00
C GLY A 510 3.87 15.60 -30.99
N THR A 511 3.60 14.32 -31.20
CA THR A 511 3.98 13.25 -30.29
C THR A 511 4.81 12.21 -31.04
N LEU A 512 5.98 11.88 -30.49
CA LEU A 512 6.88 10.86 -31.01
C LEU A 512 6.61 9.53 -30.29
N HIS A 513 6.00 8.58 -30.99
CA HIS A 513 5.61 7.29 -30.46
C HIS A 513 6.68 6.22 -30.70
N LEU A 514 6.89 5.38 -29.70
CA LEU A 514 7.64 4.14 -29.82
C LEU A 514 6.68 3.01 -30.22
N ILE A 515 6.85 2.46 -31.41
CA ILE A 515 5.99 1.42 -31.98
C ILE A 515 6.77 0.10 -32.05
N GLY A 516 6.20 -0.97 -31.48
CA GLY A 516 6.76 -2.31 -31.57
C GLY A 516 6.28 -3.05 -32.84
N GLY A 517 7.22 -3.59 -33.61
CA GLY A 517 6.94 -4.51 -34.72
C GLY A 517 6.77 -5.96 -34.25
N GLN A 518 6.25 -6.83 -35.11
CA GLN A 518 6.03 -8.26 -34.83
C GLN A 518 7.32 -9.01 -34.41
N ASP A 519 8.49 -8.50 -34.80
CA ASP A 519 9.81 -9.07 -34.51
C ASP A 519 10.48 -8.55 -33.21
N LYS A 520 9.72 -7.91 -32.30
CA LYS A 520 10.26 -7.19 -31.12
C LYS A 520 11.23 -6.04 -31.44
N LYS A 521 11.29 -5.58 -32.69
CA LYS A 521 12.02 -4.37 -33.09
C LYS A 521 11.14 -3.16 -32.88
N TYR A 522 11.68 -2.13 -32.23
CA TYR A 522 10.97 -0.87 -32.04
C TYR A 522 11.38 0.16 -33.11
N SER A 523 10.44 1.02 -33.48
CA SER A 523 10.66 2.17 -34.36
C SER A 523 9.99 3.41 -33.80
N LEU A 524 10.40 4.58 -34.27
CA LEU A 524 9.81 5.86 -33.87
C LEU A 524 8.85 6.36 -34.95
N LEU A 525 7.66 6.82 -34.56
CA LEU A 525 6.68 7.45 -35.44
C LEU A 525 6.22 8.78 -34.85
N PHE A 526 6.36 9.87 -35.60
CA PHE A 526 5.88 11.18 -35.19
C PHE A 526 4.48 11.45 -35.73
N THR A 527 3.53 11.80 -34.85
CA THR A 527 2.14 12.08 -35.21
C THR A 527 1.65 13.38 -34.57
N LYS A 528 0.50 13.88 -35.04
CA LYS A 528 -0.21 14.97 -34.36
C LYS A 528 -0.67 14.51 -32.98
N HIS A 529 -0.83 15.45 -32.05
CA HIS A 529 -1.33 15.18 -30.70
C HIS A 529 -2.69 14.49 -30.70
N ALA A 530 -2.81 13.44 -29.88
CA ALA A 530 -4.08 12.77 -29.64
C ALA A 530 -4.44 12.82 -28.14
N GLN A 531 -5.68 13.20 -27.84
CA GLN A 531 -6.19 13.20 -26.45
C GLN A 531 -6.14 11.80 -25.82
N GLN A 532 -6.28 10.79 -26.66
CA GLN A 532 -6.30 9.37 -26.33
C GLN A 532 -4.93 8.85 -25.87
N ASP A 533 -3.86 9.63 -26.02
CA ASP A 533 -2.53 9.25 -25.51
C ASP A 533 -2.41 9.43 -23.99
N PHE A 534 -3.33 10.19 -23.38
CA PHE A 534 -3.37 10.51 -21.95
C PHE A 534 -2.05 11.09 -21.39
N LEU A 535 -1.30 11.80 -22.24
CA LEU A 535 -0.04 12.44 -21.88
C LEU A 535 -0.25 13.65 -20.97
N THR A 536 0.42 13.68 -19.82
CA THR A 536 0.36 14.77 -18.84
C THR A 536 1.58 15.69 -18.85
N TYR A 537 2.58 15.37 -19.66
CA TYR A 537 3.80 16.15 -19.86
C TYR A 537 3.90 16.64 -21.31
N GLN A 538 4.75 17.65 -21.50
CA GLN A 538 5.13 18.15 -22.82
C GLN A 538 6.51 18.81 -22.74
N ILE A 539 7.40 18.42 -23.63
CA ILE A 539 8.68 19.06 -23.89
C ILE A 539 8.37 20.36 -24.64
N PRO A 540 8.78 21.54 -24.13
CA PRO A 540 8.28 22.84 -24.62
C PRO A 540 8.96 23.32 -25.91
N PHE A 541 9.35 22.39 -26.77
CA PHE A 541 10.03 22.64 -28.04
C PHE A 541 9.39 21.81 -29.16
N ASP A 542 9.53 22.29 -30.38
CA ASP A 542 9.11 21.53 -31.57
C ASP A 542 10.14 20.44 -31.85
N TYR A 543 9.67 19.29 -32.34
CA TYR A 543 10.52 18.21 -32.85
C TYR A 543 10.66 18.32 -34.36
N GLU A 544 11.91 18.26 -34.84
CA GLU A 544 12.24 18.13 -36.25
C GLU A 544 12.80 16.72 -36.52
N GLU A 545 12.30 16.08 -37.57
CA GLU A 545 12.76 14.74 -37.96
C GLU A 545 14.18 14.77 -38.56
N SER A 546 14.58 15.90 -39.14
CA SER A 546 15.96 16.14 -39.59
C SER A 546 16.90 16.17 -38.39
N LEU A 547 17.76 15.15 -38.28
CA LEU A 547 18.77 15.04 -37.23
C LEU A 547 20.09 15.77 -37.57
N GLU A 548 20.05 16.67 -38.57
CA GLU A 548 21.21 17.39 -39.10
C GLU A 548 21.60 18.60 -38.23
N SER A 549 20.63 19.26 -37.61
CA SER A 549 20.89 20.40 -36.73
C SER A 549 21.73 19.97 -35.52
N VAL A 550 22.78 20.73 -35.21
CA VAL A 550 23.72 20.45 -34.12
C VAL A 550 23.92 21.68 -33.24
N ASN A 551 24.11 21.47 -31.94
CA ASN A 551 24.51 22.51 -31.01
C ASN A 551 26.02 22.43 -30.80
N THR A 552 26.78 23.16 -31.62
CA THR A 552 28.24 23.10 -31.66
C THR A 552 28.86 23.35 -30.29
N GLU A 553 28.35 24.34 -29.54
CA GLU A 553 28.89 24.65 -28.22
C GLU A 553 28.67 23.51 -27.22
N PHE A 554 27.50 22.86 -27.26
CA PHE A 554 27.21 21.71 -26.41
C PHE A 554 28.10 20.51 -26.74
N GLU A 555 28.27 20.20 -28.03
CA GLU A 555 29.16 19.11 -28.47
C GLU A 555 30.62 19.40 -28.11
N ASP A 556 31.10 20.62 -28.32
CA ASP A 556 32.46 21.00 -27.97
C ASP A 556 32.67 21.05 -26.45
N MET A 557 31.65 21.40 -25.67
CA MET A 557 31.68 21.28 -24.21
C MET A 557 31.91 19.83 -23.80
N LEU A 558 31.16 18.87 -24.36
CA LEU A 558 31.34 17.44 -24.07
C LEU A 558 32.76 16.96 -24.42
N LYS A 559 33.27 17.35 -25.60
CA LYS A 559 34.66 17.04 -26.02
C LYS A 559 35.71 17.62 -25.07
N ARG A 560 35.50 18.85 -24.57
CA ARG A 560 36.41 19.49 -23.59
C ARG A 560 36.39 18.79 -22.23
N VAL A 561 35.22 18.35 -21.78
CA VAL A 561 35.04 17.72 -20.46
C VAL A 561 35.69 16.34 -20.39
N PHE A 562 35.65 15.58 -21.48
CA PHE A 562 36.30 14.26 -21.56
C PHE A 562 37.60 14.29 -22.38
N LYS A 563 38.26 15.44 -22.44
CA LYS A 563 39.52 15.57 -23.15
C LYS A 563 40.55 14.63 -22.52
N ASP A 564 41.29 13.91 -23.36
CA ASP A 564 42.35 12.97 -22.97
C ASP A 564 41.85 11.75 -22.13
N ASP A 565 40.53 11.53 -22.08
CA ASP A 565 39.92 10.37 -21.43
C ASP A 565 39.85 9.18 -22.42
N PRO A 566 40.37 7.98 -22.05
CA PRO A 566 40.34 6.82 -22.94
C PRO A 566 38.91 6.36 -23.28
N ASP A 567 37.95 6.60 -22.38
CA ASP A 567 36.54 6.22 -22.56
C ASP A 567 35.68 7.40 -23.06
N ALA A 568 36.28 8.47 -23.60
CA ALA A 568 35.59 9.72 -23.92
C ALA A 568 34.34 9.53 -24.79
N GLN A 569 34.45 8.77 -25.88
CA GLN A 569 33.33 8.56 -26.80
C GLN A 569 32.20 7.77 -26.15
N ASP A 570 32.52 6.77 -25.33
CA ASP A 570 31.52 5.96 -24.63
C ASP A 570 30.82 6.75 -23.52
N LYS A 571 31.54 7.64 -22.82
CA LYS A 571 30.93 8.59 -21.88
C LYS A 571 29.99 9.57 -22.58
N ILE A 572 30.37 10.06 -23.77
CA ILE A 572 29.49 10.91 -24.60
C ILE A 572 28.25 10.14 -25.04
N ASN A 573 28.41 8.87 -25.46
CA ASN A 573 27.29 8.00 -25.82
C ASN A 573 26.36 7.76 -24.63
N ALA A 574 26.89 7.49 -23.44
CA ALA A 574 26.12 7.33 -22.21
C ALA A 574 25.33 8.60 -21.84
N ILE A 575 25.91 9.79 -22.06
CA ILE A 575 25.20 11.07 -21.88
C ILE A 575 24.09 11.24 -22.93
N ALA A 576 24.34 10.85 -24.18
CA ALA A 576 23.29 10.87 -25.21
C ALA A 576 22.13 9.95 -24.83
N GLU A 577 22.42 8.73 -24.39
CA GLU A 577 21.43 7.74 -23.93
C GLU A 577 20.69 8.24 -22.67
N MET A 578 21.37 8.90 -21.72
CA MET A 578 20.74 9.59 -20.59
C MET A 578 19.73 10.66 -21.04
N TYR A 579 20.10 11.48 -22.03
CA TYR A 579 19.19 12.48 -22.62
C TYR A 579 18.02 11.80 -23.36
N GLY A 580 18.29 10.71 -24.08
CA GLY A 580 17.27 9.96 -24.82
C GLY A 580 16.24 9.28 -23.92
N ALA A 581 16.69 8.56 -22.87
CA ALA A 581 15.83 7.96 -21.86
C ALA A 581 14.99 9.02 -21.10
N SER A 582 15.48 10.26 -21.03
CA SER A 582 14.76 11.36 -20.39
C SER A 582 13.60 11.93 -21.23
N LEU A 583 13.52 11.62 -22.54
CA LEU A 583 12.43 12.07 -23.42
C LEU A 583 11.14 11.26 -23.23
N MET A 584 11.28 9.97 -22.91
CA MET A 584 10.15 9.05 -22.71
C MET A 584 10.46 8.01 -21.64
N PRO A 585 9.50 7.66 -20.76
CA PRO A 585 9.75 6.79 -19.61
C PRO A 585 9.65 5.30 -19.97
N PHE A 586 10.31 4.91 -21.07
CA PHE A 586 10.36 3.53 -21.57
C PHE A 586 11.57 2.74 -21.06
N PHE A 587 12.68 3.43 -20.80
CA PHE A 587 13.96 2.85 -20.38
C PHE A 587 14.32 3.35 -18.98
N PRO A 588 13.79 2.73 -17.90
CA PRO A 588 14.09 3.15 -16.55
C PRO A 588 15.58 2.94 -16.25
N HIS A 589 16.25 3.97 -15.71
CA HIS A 589 17.68 3.89 -15.44
C HIS A 589 18.15 4.94 -14.43
N LEU A 590 19.21 4.63 -13.69
CA LEU A 590 19.83 5.54 -12.74
C LEU A 590 21.21 5.97 -13.22
N PHE A 591 21.47 7.28 -13.19
CA PHE A 591 22.74 7.88 -13.59
C PHE A 591 23.41 8.55 -12.39
N TYR A 592 24.69 8.26 -12.20
CA TYR A 592 25.52 8.92 -11.19
C TYR A 592 26.72 9.62 -11.83
N LEU A 593 26.74 10.95 -11.75
CA LEU A 593 27.83 11.77 -12.27
C LEU A 593 28.68 12.27 -11.11
N TYR A 594 29.97 11.94 -11.07
CA TYR A 594 30.82 12.39 -9.97
C TYR A 594 32.20 12.85 -10.42
N GLY A 595 32.90 13.58 -9.56
CA GLY A 595 34.25 14.05 -9.82
C GLY A 595 34.49 15.46 -9.30
N VAL A 596 35.60 16.07 -9.68
CA VAL A 596 36.07 17.34 -9.10
C VAL A 596 35.08 18.50 -9.28
N SER A 597 35.09 19.45 -8.35
CA SER A 597 34.26 20.65 -8.46
C SER A 597 34.62 21.45 -9.72
N GLY A 598 33.61 22.00 -10.40
CA GLY A 598 33.80 22.74 -11.66
C GLY A 598 34.03 21.85 -12.89
N SER A 599 33.83 20.53 -12.82
CA SER A 599 34.06 19.63 -13.96
C SER A 599 32.97 19.60 -15.05
N GLY A 600 31.90 20.38 -14.90
CA GLY A 600 30.81 20.46 -15.89
C GLY A 600 29.63 19.51 -15.66
N LYS A 601 29.65 18.66 -14.62
CA LYS A 601 28.55 17.75 -14.24
C LYS A 601 27.20 18.46 -14.14
N SER A 602 27.13 19.48 -13.29
CA SER A 602 25.91 20.24 -13.07
C SER A 602 25.49 20.99 -14.33
N THR A 603 26.44 21.46 -15.15
CA THR A 603 26.15 22.10 -16.44
C THR A 603 25.41 21.18 -17.40
N ILE A 604 25.86 19.93 -17.54
CA ILE A 604 25.20 18.92 -18.40
C ILE A 604 23.78 18.66 -17.90
N ILE A 605 23.60 18.43 -16.60
CA ILE A 605 22.27 18.22 -16.01
C ILE A 605 21.35 19.43 -16.23
N LEU A 606 21.88 20.65 -16.07
CA LEU A 606 21.11 21.88 -16.29
C LEU A 606 20.72 22.09 -17.76
N ILE A 607 21.55 21.71 -18.73
CA ILE A 607 21.18 21.75 -20.17
C ILE A 607 20.01 20.81 -20.45
N LEU A 608 20.04 19.59 -19.91
CA LEU A 608 18.92 18.65 -20.01
C LEU A 608 17.66 19.19 -19.30
N ARG A 609 17.84 19.89 -18.18
CA ARG A 609 16.76 20.54 -17.44
C ARG A 609 16.04 21.61 -18.28
N TYR A 610 16.79 22.42 -19.02
CA TYR A 610 16.23 23.37 -19.99
C TYR A 610 15.49 22.67 -21.13
N LEU A 611 16.05 21.58 -21.67
CA LEU A 611 15.39 20.78 -22.72
C LEU A 611 14.02 20.27 -22.28
N LEU A 612 13.90 19.71 -21.08
CA LEU A 612 12.64 19.14 -20.61
C LEU A 612 11.66 20.18 -20.07
N GLY A 613 11.98 21.48 -20.05
CA GLY A 613 11.03 22.49 -19.60
C GLY A 613 10.86 22.61 -18.09
N GLU A 614 11.94 22.41 -17.33
CA GLU A 614 11.99 22.75 -15.89
C GLU A 614 10.95 22.00 -15.04
N GLU A 615 10.13 22.73 -14.27
CA GLU A 615 9.26 22.19 -13.22
C GLU A 615 8.12 21.32 -13.74
N ASP A 616 7.72 21.44 -15.01
CA ASP A 616 6.60 20.67 -15.55
C ASP A 616 6.92 19.17 -15.62
N ASN A 617 8.15 18.82 -16.00
CA ASN A 617 8.56 17.46 -16.32
C ASN A 617 9.59 16.87 -15.36
N ILE A 618 10.20 17.69 -14.49
CA ILE A 618 11.31 17.31 -13.62
C ILE A 618 10.92 17.43 -12.14
N SER A 619 11.38 16.49 -11.32
CA SER A 619 11.45 16.61 -9.86
C SER A 619 12.90 16.73 -9.37
N SER A 620 13.08 17.22 -8.14
CA SER A 620 14.39 17.32 -7.49
C SER A 620 14.32 16.79 -6.06
N VAL A 621 14.21 15.47 -5.93
CA VAL A 621 14.20 14.77 -4.64
C VAL A 621 15.53 14.04 -4.46
N GLU A 622 16.21 14.31 -3.35
CA GLU A 622 17.45 13.63 -3.00
C GLU A 622 17.19 12.19 -2.51
N PRO A 623 18.17 11.28 -2.66
CA PRO A 623 18.15 9.92 -2.11
C PRO A 623 17.65 9.83 -0.66
N LYS A 624 18.12 10.73 0.22
CA LYS A 624 17.74 10.76 1.64
C LYS A 624 16.25 11.05 1.84
N ASP A 625 15.61 11.70 0.87
CA ASP A 625 14.23 12.18 0.92
C ASP A 625 13.25 11.25 0.19
N PHE A 626 13.66 10.03 -0.13
CA PHE A 626 12.81 9.00 -0.76
C PHE A 626 11.83 8.37 0.23
N HIS A 627 11.06 9.21 0.93
CA HIS A 627 10.07 8.81 1.91
C HIS A 627 9.00 9.90 2.14
N GLY A 628 7.85 9.48 2.67
CA GLY A 628 6.82 10.41 3.14
C GLY A 628 6.27 11.34 2.05
N PHE A 629 6.10 12.62 2.41
CA PHE A 629 5.54 13.66 1.54
C PHE A 629 6.55 14.23 0.54
N ASN A 630 7.84 13.99 0.73
CA ASN A 630 8.88 14.52 -0.16
C ASN A 630 8.77 13.94 -1.57
N MET A 631 8.17 12.76 -1.71
CA MET A 631 7.94 12.08 -2.99
C MET A 631 6.77 12.67 -3.80
N GLU A 632 5.95 13.56 -3.22
CA GLU A 632 4.80 14.17 -3.90
C GLU A 632 5.19 14.87 -5.20
N SER A 633 6.33 15.57 -5.20
CA SER A 633 6.83 16.30 -6.37
C SER A 633 7.27 15.40 -7.53
N MET A 634 7.47 14.10 -7.29
CA MET A 634 7.86 13.12 -8.31
C MET A 634 6.67 12.56 -9.10
N ALA A 635 5.45 12.78 -8.61
CA ALA A 635 4.24 12.26 -9.25
C ALA A 635 4.06 12.84 -10.67
N GLY A 636 3.91 11.96 -11.67
CA GLY A 636 3.71 12.37 -13.06
C GLY A 636 4.93 12.98 -13.76
N LYS A 637 6.12 12.98 -13.13
CA LYS A 637 7.36 13.52 -13.72
C LYS A 637 8.07 12.50 -14.58
N LEU A 638 8.81 12.99 -15.59
CA LEU A 638 9.64 12.16 -16.46
C LEU A 638 10.93 11.75 -15.76
N VAL A 639 11.58 12.72 -15.11
CA VAL A 639 12.93 12.55 -14.58
C VAL A 639 13.04 13.18 -13.20
N ASN A 640 13.76 12.52 -12.30
CA ASN A 640 14.22 13.12 -11.05
C ASN A 640 15.69 13.50 -11.19
N MET A 641 16.04 14.78 -10.98
CA MET A 641 17.41 15.28 -11.14
C MET A 641 17.88 16.02 -9.89
N VAL A 642 19.08 15.69 -9.41
CA VAL A 642 19.75 16.44 -8.34
C VAL A 642 21.21 16.66 -8.71
N THR A 643 21.61 17.93 -8.80
CA THR A 643 22.95 18.34 -9.25
C THR A 643 24.04 18.25 -8.20
N ASP A 644 23.66 18.10 -6.93
CA ASP A 644 24.56 17.91 -5.80
C ASP A 644 23.87 17.07 -4.71
N VAL A 645 24.23 15.78 -4.63
CA VAL A 645 23.70 14.85 -3.64
C VAL A 645 24.71 14.63 -2.52
N SER A 646 24.19 14.49 -1.30
CA SER A 646 25.01 14.06 -0.18
C SER A 646 25.52 12.62 -0.40
N THR A 647 26.83 12.42 -0.36
CA THR A 647 27.46 11.09 -0.50
C THR A 647 27.19 10.18 0.71
N ARG A 648 26.64 10.72 1.81
CA ARG A 648 26.44 9.99 3.07
C ARG A 648 25.24 9.05 3.07
N PHE A 649 24.29 9.25 2.17
CA PHE A 649 23.03 8.51 2.14
C PHE A 649 22.96 7.63 0.90
N ALA A 650 22.58 6.37 1.09
CA ALA A 650 22.32 5.43 0.01
C ALA A 650 20.83 5.43 -0.35
N ILE A 651 20.52 5.06 -1.59
CA ILE A 651 19.14 4.73 -1.98
C ILE A 651 18.89 3.29 -1.57
N SER A 652 17.76 3.03 -0.89
CA SER A 652 17.40 1.66 -0.52
C SER A 652 17.16 0.80 -1.76
N GLU A 653 17.65 -0.44 -1.74
CA GLU A 653 17.51 -1.43 -2.82
C GLU A 653 16.05 -1.60 -3.30
N ASN A 654 15.10 -1.58 -2.36
CA ASN A 654 13.67 -1.69 -2.68
C ASN A 654 13.17 -0.56 -3.58
N ILE A 655 13.63 0.67 -3.36
CA ILE A 655 13.22 1.83 -4.18
C ILE A 655 13.87 1.74 -5.58
N VAL A 656 15.14 1.32 -5.64
CA VAL A 656 15.84 1.10 -6.92
C VAL A 656 15.11 0.06 -7.77
N LYS A 657 14.73 -1.08 -7.18
CA LYS A 657 13.89 -2.11 -7.85
C LYS A 657 12.53 -1.57 -8.30
N GLN A 658 11.88 -0.77 -7.46
CA GLN A 658 10.59 -0.16 -7.81
C GLN A 658 10.67 0.82 -8.98
N ILE A 659 11.78 1.56 -9.11
CA ILE A 659 12.05 2.44 -10.25
C ILE A 659 12.25 1.60 -11.52
N GLU A 660 13.11 0.58 -11.47
CA GLU A 660 13.41 -0.31 -12.60
C GLU A 660 12.16 -1.04 -13.11
N ASP A 661 11.45 -1.73 -12.21
CA ASP A 661 10.24 -2.50 -12.53
C ASP A 661 9.03 -1.59 -12.83
N ARG A 662 9.20 -0.26 -12.70
CA ARG A 662 8.13 0.75 -12.84
C ARG A 662 6.92 0.42 -11.96
N VAL A 663 7.15 -0.19 -10.80
CA VAL A 663 6.11 -0.61 -9.86
C VAL A 663 5.50 0.64 -9.21
N PRO A 664 4.17 0.82 -9.25
CA PRO A 664 3.54 1.94 -8.58
C PRO A 664 3.79 1.92 -7.07
N VAL A 665 4.25 3.04 -6.54
CA VAL A 665 4.49 3.23 -5.10
C VAL A 665 3.44 4.15 -4.50
N ARG A 666 3.33 4.10 -3.17
CA ARG A 666 2.45 5.02 -2.42
C ARG A 666 3.16 6.35 -2.20
N ILE A 667 2.71 7.37 -2.92
CA ILE A 667 3.16 8.76 -2.80
C ILE A 667 2.20 9.48 -1.84
N ARG A 668 2.70 9.93 -0.68
CA ARG A 668 1.87 10.69 0.28
C ARG A 668 1.71 12.13 -0.19
N ARG A 669 0.49 12.65 -0.10
CA ARG A 669 0.15 14.02 -0.50
C ARG A 669 -0.38 14.82 0.68
N LYS A 670 0.13 16.03 0.90
CA LYS A 670 -0.32 16.84 2.04
C LYS A 670 -1.78 17.25 1.85
N ASN A 671 -2.61 17.03 2.88
CA ASN A 671 -4.05 17.36 2.90
C ASN A 671 -4.89 16.71 1.78
N LEU A 672 -4.32 15.77 1.04
CA LEU A 672 -4.96 15.06 -0.06
C LEU A 672 -4.85 13.55 0.17
N LYS A 673 -5.65 12.79 -0.58
CA LYS A 673 -5.54 11.32 -0.54
C LYS A 673 -4.22 10.90 -1.17
N ASP A 674 -3.56 9.93 -0.56
CA ASP A 674 -2.35 9.34 -1.14
C ASP A 674 -2.57 8.86 -2.56
N LEU A 675 -1.52 9.05 -3.36
CA LEU A 675 -1.47 8.70 -4.76
C LEU A 675 -0.72 7.38 -4.91
N ILE A 676 -1.22 6.50 -5.77
CA ILE A 676 -0.49 5.31 -6.21
C ILE A 676 -0.03 5.57 -7.63
N ALA A 677 1.27 5.70 -7.84
CA ALA A 677 1.87 6.01 -9.15
C ALA A 677 3.33 5.53 -9.18
N PRO A 678 3.88 5.19 -10.36
CA PRO A 678 5.30 4.90 -10.49
C PRO A 678 6.12 6.16 -10.19
N LEU A 679 7.35 5.96 -9.71
CA LEU A 679 8.36 7.02 -9.67
C LEU A 679 8.84 7.36 -11.10
N PRO A 680 9.51 8.51 -11.29
CA PRO A 680 10.17 8.85 -12.55
C PRO A 680 11.03 7.69 -13.04
N ALA A 681 10.98 7.39 -14.34
CA ALA A 681 11.72 6.25 -14.89
C ALA A 681 13.23 6.52 -14.84
N VAL A 682 13.65 7.77 -15.03
CA VAL A 682 15.05 8.17 -15.03
C VAL A 682 15.36 8.97 -13.78
N HIS A 683 16.47 8.61 -13.12
CA HIS A 683 17.02 9.36 -12.00
C HIS A 683 18.46 9.77 -12.31
N ILE A 684 18.76 11.07 -12.18
CA ILE A 684 20.09 11.62 -12.45
C ILE A 684 20.58 12.32 -11.19
N PHE A 685 21.70 11.84 -10.68
CA PHE A 685 22.32 12.37 -9.48
C PHE A 685 23.75 12.79 -9.79
N ALA A 686 24.20 13.90 -9.18
CA ALA A 686 25.59 14.31 -9.25
C ALA A 686 26.18 14.63 -7.88
N GLY A 687 27.46 14.37 -7.68
CA GLY A 687 28.18 14.68 -6.44
C GLY A 687 29.69 14.83 -6.62
N ASN A 688 30.39 15.18 -5.54
CA ASN A 688 31.85 15.38 -5.59
C ASN A 688 32.68 14.12 -5.33
N GLY A 689 32.03 13.01 -4.96
CA GLY A 689 32.65 11.70 -4.72
C GLY A 689 31.62 10.60 -4.88
N LEU A 690 32.01 9.33 -4.73
CA LEU A 690 31.05 8.22 -4.77
C LEU A 690 30.06 8.32 -3.59
N MET A 691 28.78 8.03 -3.85
CA MET A 691 27.78 7.86 -2.79
C MET A 691 28.06 6.60 -1.95
N LYS A 692 27.37 6.40 -0.83
CA LYS A 692 27.30 5.05 -0.23
C LYS A 692 26.43 4.14 -1.10
N SER A 693 26.96 2.98 -1.48
CA SER A 693 26.19 1.82 -1.97
C SER A 693 25.48 1.09 -0.82
N MET A 694 24.29 0.54 -1.10
CA MET A 694 23.51 -0.30 -0.17
C MET A 694 23.39 -1.75 -0.65
N GLU A 695 23.90 -2.08 -1.84
CA GLU A 695 23.71 -3.40 -2.44
C GLU A 695 24.82 -4.37 -2.00
N SER A 696 24.42 -5.60 -1.64
CA SER A 696 25.33 -6.70 -1.29
C SER A 696 25.55 -7.69 -2.45
N ASP A 697 24.78 -7.57 -3.54
CA ASP A 697 24.84 -8.44 -4.73
C ASP A 697 25.27 -7.62 -5.97
N ASN A 698 26.53 -7.75 -6.39
CA ASN A 698 27.13 -6.95 -7.47
C ASN A 698 26.38 -7.03 -8.83
N HIS A 699 25.77 -8.17 -9.18
CA HIS A 699 25.16 -8.36 -10.50
C HIS A 699 23.82 -7.63 -10.72
N SER A 700 23.06 -7.36 -9.66
CA SER A 700 21.79 -6.64 -9.79
C SER A 700 22.01 -5.12 -9.84
N PHE A 701 23.13 -4.65 -9.30
CA PHE A 701 23.54 -3.26 -9.25
C PHE A 701 24.02 -2.75 -10.62
N GLU A 702 24.88 -3.55 -11.26
CA GLU A 702 25.56 -3.23 -12.53
C GLU A 702 24.59 -2.92 -13.67
N ARG A 703 23.38 -3.52 -13.68
CA ARG A 703 22.41 -3.34 -14.77
C ARG A 703 21.58 -2.06 -14.68
N ARG A 704 21.52 -1.43 -13.49
CA ARG A 704 20.61 -0.32 -13.20
C ARG A 704 21.27 1.05 -13.16
N TRP A 705 22.59 1.05 -13.04
CA TRP A 705 23.39 2.24 -12.83
C TRP A 705 24.37 2.46 -13.97
N THR A 706 24.39 3.68 -14.49
CA THR A 706 25.51 4.19 -15.27
C THR A 706 26.25 5.23 -14.46
N ILE A 707 27.49 4.93 -14.09
CA ILE A 707 28.36 5.88 -13.40
C ILE A 707 29.27 6.56 -14.42
N ILE A 708 29.33 7.89 -14.36
CA ILE A 708 30.18 8.71 -15.23
C ILE A 708 31.09 9.56 -14.35
N LYS A 709 32.39 9.25 -14.37
CA LYS A 709 33.43 10.03 -13.68
C LYS A 709 33.91 11.19 -14.54
N PHE A 710 34.04 12.36 -13.91
CA PHE A 710 34.49 13.63 -14.48
C PHE A 710 35.78 14.09 -13.79
N ASP A 711 36.93 13.79 -14.40
CA ASP A 711 38.24 14.01 -13.79
C ASP A 711 38.85 15.40 -14.07
N THR A 712 38.35 16.12 -15.07
CA THR A 712 38.90 17.40 -15.48
C THR A 712 38.02 18.57 -15.04
N VAL A 713 38.65 19.70 -14.70
CA VAL A 713 37.92 20.96 -14.49
C VAL A 713 37.54 21.52 -15.86
N HIS A 714 36.28 21.92 -16.02
CA HIS A 714 35.78 22.49 -17.25
C HIS A 714 36.45 23.84 -17.55
N THR A 715 37.10 23.93 -18.71
CA THR A 715 37.86 25.12 -19.15
C THR A 715 37.11 26.00 -20.16
N GLY A 716 35.79 25.79 -20.33
CA GLY A 716 34.99 26.55 -21.29
C GLY A 716 34.79 28.03 -20.91
N PRO A 717 34.01 28.75 -21.74
CA PRO A 717 33.75 30.18 -21.56
C PRO A 717 33.22 30.50 -20.16
N LYS A 718 33.90 31.39 -19.43
CA LYS A 718 33.44 31.90 -18.13
C LYS A 718 32.24 32.83 -18.33
N ARG A 719 31.04 32.25 -18.38
CA ARG A 719 29.77 32.96 -18.51
C ARG A 719 28.87 32.68 -17.31
N ARG A 720 28.18 33.72 -16.83
CA ARG A 720 27.06 33.54 -15.91
C ARG A 720 25.95 32.79 -16.63
N ASN A 721 25.36 31.78 -15.98
CA ASN A 721 24.34 30.90 -16.55
C ASN A 721 24.76 30.24 -17.87
N TYR A 722 26.01 29.75 -17.95
CA TYR A 722 26.55 29.10 -19.16
C TYR A 722 25.64 28.00 -19.73
N ALA A 723 25.03 27.15 -18.88
CA ALA A 723 24.12 26.10 -19.32
C ALA A 723 22.93 26.63 -20.15
N GLU A 724 22.29 27.71 -19.67
CA GLU A 724 21.18 28.36 -20.37
C GLU A 724 21.63 28.94 -21.71
N TRP A 725 22.77 29.63 -21.71
CA TRP A 725 23.33 30.24 -22.91
C TRP A 725 23.71 29.19 -23.96
N CYS A 726 24.34 28.08 -23.52
CA CYS A 726 24.73 26.95 -24.36
C CYS A 726 23.49 26.31 -24.99
N PHE A 727 22.47 25.99 -24.19
CA PHE A 727 21.21 25.43 -24.69
C PHE A 727 20.55 26.35 -25.74
N LYS A 728 20.50 27.66 -25.47
CA LYS A 728 19.90 28.66 -26.37
C LYS A 728 20.66 28.87 -27.69
N GLN A 729 21.92 28.42 -27.83
CA GLN A 729 22.64 28.55 -29.11
C GLN A 729 21.91 27.79 -30.22
N ASN A 730 21.48 26.56 -29.93
CA ASN A 730 20.66 25.76 -30.83
C ASN A 730 19.91 24.68 -30.02
N PRO A 731 18.68 24.95 -29.55
CA PRO A 731 17.87 23.97 -28.82
C PRO A 731 17.60 22.70 -29.63
N GLN A 732 17.36 22.85 -30.95
CA GLN A 732 17.09 21.71 -31.84
C GLN A 732 18.29 20.76 -31.92
N GLY A 733 19.52 21.29 -31.89
CA GLY A 733 20.72 20.47 -31.83
C GLY A 733 20.80 19.60 -30.57
N VAL A 734 20.33 20.10 -29.43
CA VAL A 734 20.27 19.33 -28.16
C VAL A 734 19.14 18.29 -28.21
N ILE A 735 18.00 18.63 -28.82
CA ILE A 735 16.90 17.66 -29.08
C ILE A 735 17.41 16.52 -29.96
N ASN A 736 18.11 16.86 -31.06
CA ASN A 736 18.67 15.87 -31.98
C ASN A 736 19.69 14.97 -31.29
N PHE A 737 20.52 15.52 -30.39
CA PHE A 737 21.43 14.74 -29.56
C PHE A 737 20.66 13.74 -28.67
N ALA A 738 19.59 14.19 -27.98
CA ALA A 738 18.75 13.32 -27.16
C ALA A 738 18.06 12.21 -28.00
N VAL A 739 17.54 12.56 -29.18
CA VAL A 739 16.87 11.60 -30.08
C VAL A 739 17.86 10.60 -30.67
N LYS A 740 19.10 11.00 -30.97
CA LYS A 740 20.18 10.08 -31.35
C LYS A 740 20.47 9.08 -30.23
N GLY A 741 20.53 9.55 -28.98
CA GLY A 741 20.65 8.69 -27.81
C GLY A 741 19.47 7.72 -27.63
N LEU A 742 18.24 8.19 -27.84
CA LEU A 742 17.05 7.34 -27.80
C LEU A 742 17.09 6.25 -28.90
N LYS A 743 17.50 6.61 -30.13
CA LYS A 743 17.67 5.64 -31.23
C LYS A 743 18.71 4.58 -30.89
N ARG A 744 19.84 4.98 -30.29
CA ARG A 744 20.85 4.02 -29.80
C ARG A 744 20.28 3.06 -28.77
N LEU A 745 19.50 3.54 -27.80
CA LEU A 745 18.85 2.66 -26.82
C LEU A 745 17.90 1.66 -27.49
N ILE A 746 17.13 2.10 -28.49
CA ILE A 746 16.23 1.22 -29.25
C ILE A 746 17.02 0.16 -30.02
N GLU A 747 18.07 0.56 -30.72
CA GLU A 747 18.96 -0.33 -31.49
C GLU A 747 19.65 -1.36 -30.57
N ASN A 748 20.06 -0.92 -29.38
CA ASN A 748 20.68 -1.74 -28.36
C ASN A 748 19.67 -2.45 -27.45
N GLN A 749 18.39 -2.54 -27.82
CA GLN A 749 17.36 -3.26 -27.05
C GLN A 749 17.21 -2.81 -25.58
N GLY A 750 17.51 -1.54 -25.30
CA GLY A 750 17.46 -0.94 -23.96
C GLY A 750 18.72 -1.13 -23.12
N TYR A 751 19.77 -1.75 -23.66
CA TYR A 751 21.08 -1.80 -22.98
C TYR A 751 21.82 -0.46 -23.13
N PHE A 752 22.17 0.14 -22.00
CA PHE A 752 22.97 1.36 -21.93
C PHE A 752 24.45 1.07 -22.22
N ALA A 753 25.18 2.10 -22.67
CA ALA A 753 26.60 2.01 -22.96
C ALA A 753 27.40 1.59 -21.71
N GLU A 754 28.21 0.55 -21.89
CA GLU A 754 29.15 0.07 -20.87
C GLU A 754 30.58 0.42 -21.29
N PHE A 755 31.36 0.98 -20.37
CA PHE A 755 32.78 1.28 -20.56
C PHE A 755 33.60 0.84 -19.35
N GLN A 756 34.88 0.53 -19.56
CA GLN A 756 35.72 -0.16 -18.58
C GLN A 756 35.83 0.61 -17.27
N ALA A 757 36.02 1.94 -17.33
CA ALA A 757 36.06 2.75 -16.12
C ALA A 757 34.76 2.68 -15.33
N SER A 758 33.59 2.60 -15.99
CA SER A 758 32.29 2.48 -15.30
C SER A 758 32.17 1.14 -14.57
N LYS A 759 32.59 0.03 -15.20
CA LYS A 759 32.54 -1.31 -14.59
C LYS A 759 33.45 -1.41 -13.38
N GLU A 760 34.66 -0.89 -13.49
CA GLU A 760 35.60 -0.86 -12.36
C GLU A 760 35.08 0.01 -11.23
N GLN A 761 34.50 1.18 -11.53
CA GLN A 761 33.88 2.06 -10.55
C GLN A 761 32.64 1.45 -9.89
N LEU A 762 31.80 0.74 -10.64
CA LEU A 762 30.65 0.01 -10.11
C LEU A 762 31.11 -1.10 -9.15
N ARG A 763 32.16 -1.83 -9.52
CA ARG A 763 32.80 -2.84 -8.65
C ARG A 763 33.37 -2.21 -7.39
N GLU A 764 34.18 -1.15 -7.51
CA GLU A 764 34.73 -0.41 -6.37
C GLU A 764 33.61 0.16 -5.48
N TRP A 765 32.53 0.67 -6.08
CA TRP A 765 31.40 1.22 -5.36
C TRP A 765 30.64 0.15 -4.56
N GLY A 766 30.45 -1.04 -5.12
CA GLY A 766 29.93 -2.21 -4.41
C GLY A 766 30.86 -2.67 -3.27
N GLU A 767 32.17 -2.73 -3.50
CA GLU A 767 33.17 -3.17 -2.52
C GLU A 767 33.38 -2.17 -1.36
N SER A 768 33.23 -0.86 -1.62
CA SER A 768 33.51 0.21 -0.66
C SER A 768 32.62 0.23 0.60
N ASN A 769 31.55 -0.57 0.66
CA ASN A 769 30.68 -0.70 1.84
C ASN A 769 30.64 -2.11 2.45
N ASP A 770 31.43 -3.06 1.93
CA ASP A 770 31.53 -4.38 2.54
C ASP A 770 32.48 -4.33 3.76
N LEU A 771 31.93 -3.95 4.91
CA LEU A 771 32.65 -3.88 6.19
C LEU A 771 33.31 -5.22 6.56
N ILE A 772 32.74 -6.35 6.13
CA ILE A 772 33.34 -7.68 6.38
C ILE A 772 34.55 -7.89 5.48
N SER A 773 34.45 -7.57 4.19
CA SER A 773 35.59 -7.68 3.29
C SER A 773 36.71 -6.69 3.65
N GLN A 774 36.38 -5.49 4.12
CA GLN A 774 37.37 -4.53 4.63
C GLN A 774 38.06 -5.07 5.88
N PHE A 775 37.29 -5.56 6.86
CA PHE A 775 37.83 -6.20 8.06
C PHE A 775 38.73 -7.41 7.73
N LEU A 776 38.35 -8.23 6.74
CA LEU A 776 39.15 -9.38 6.30
C LEU A 776 40.40 -8.96 5.49
N LYS A 777 40.31 -7.92 4.65
CA LYS A 777 41.45 -7.36 3.89
C LYS A 777 42.47 -6.71 4.82
N ASP A 778 42.02 -6.03 5.87
CA ASP A 778 42.87 -5.45 6.91
C ASP A 778 43.40 -6.49 7.89
N GLU A 779 43.07 -7.77 7.69
CA GLU A 779 43.40 -8.86 8.61
C GLU A 779 42.97 -8.54 10.05
N GLY A 780 41.87 -7.81 10.23
CA GLY A 780 41.36 -7.38 11.53
C GLY A 780 42.34 -6.56 12.38
N LYS A 781 43.36 -5.93 11.77
CA LYS A 781 44.34 -5.09 12.47
C LYS A 781 43.67 -3.83 13.00
N ILE A 782 43.64 -3.68 14.31
CA ILE A 782 43.14 -2.48 15.00
C ILE A 782 44.22 -1.38 14.98
N ASP A 783 45.48 -1.79 15.09
CA ASP A 783 46.71 -0.99 15.01
C ASP A 783 47.92 -1.89 14.65
N GLU A 784 49.11 -1.29 14.53
CA GLU A 784 50.37 -2.01 14.21
C GLU A 784 50.80 -3.02 15.28
N SER A 785 50.25 -2.95 16.49
CA SER A 785 50.58 -3.84 17.62
C SER A 785 49.59 -5.00 17.82
N SER A 786 48.41 -4.91 17.19
CA SER A 786 47.36 -5.92 17.26
C SER A 786 47.74 -7.19 16.48
N LYS A 787 47.35 -8.36 17.01
CA LYS A 787 47.53 -9.63 16.30
C LYS A 787 46.59 -9.69 15.10
N PRO A 788 47.09 -9.86 13.87
CA PRO A 788 46.21 -9.99 12.72
C PRO A 788 45.43 -11.31 12.72
N ILE A 789 44.28 -11.33 12.07
CA ILE A 789 43.55 -12.55 11.72
C ILE A 789 43.90 -12.96 10.30
N GLY A 790 44.20 -14.24 10.11
CA GLY A 790 44.43 -14.84 8.80
C GLY A 790 43.27 -15.75 8.39
N VAL A 791 43.14 -15.96 7.09
CA VAL A 791 42.25 -16.98 6.51
C VAL A 791 43.12 -18.14 6.01
N GLY A 792 42.85 -19.36 6.45
CA GLY A 792 43.72 -20.50 6.16
C GLY A 792 43.27 -21.82 6.75
N GLU A 793 43.68 -22.92 6.12
CA GLU A 793 43.34 -24.28 6.54
C GLU A 793 43.96 -24.59 7.91
N GLY A 794 43.16 -25.10 8.85
CA GLY A 794 43.59 -25.37 10.23
C GLY A 794 43.45 -24.20 11.22
N LEU A 795 43.16 -22.98 10.75
CA LEU A 795 42.88 -21.85 11.63
C LEU A 795 41.47 -21.94 12.25
N LYS A 796 41.37 -21.56 13.52
CA LYS A 796 40.10 -21.43 14.24
C LYS A 796 40.10 -20.25 15.20
N ILE A 797 38.96 -19.59 15.32
CA ILE A 797 38.74 -18.51 16.29
C ILE A 797 37.39 -18.67 16.97
N GLU A 798 37.35 -18.39 18.27
CA GLU A 798 36.11 -18.41 19.03
C GLU A 798 35.12 -17.37 18.46
N ARG A 799 33.86 -17.77 18.33
CA ARG A 799 32.78 -16.95 17.75
C ARG A 799 32.65 -15.58 18.42
N LEU A 800 32.80 -15.52 19.75
CA LEU A 800 32.72 -14.27 20.52
C LEU A 800 33.95 -13.38 20.31
N THR A 801 35.14 -13.96 20.28
CA THR A 801 36.42 -13.26 20.05
C THR A 801 36.42 -12.57 18.69
N LEU A 802 36.08 -13.29 17.62
CA LEU A 802 36.03 -12.72 16.27
C LEU A 802 35.06 -11.53 16.15
N TRP A 803 33.93 -11.59 16.86
CA TRP A 803 32.97 -10.49 16.91
C TRP A 803 33.52 -9.26 17.66
N ASN A 804 34.23 -9.47 18.77
CA ASN A 804 34.82 -8.37 19.53
C ASN A 804 35.93 -7.68 18.73
N MET A 805 36.78 -8.45 18.05
CA MET A 805 37.83 -7.91 17.17
C MET A 805 37.23 -7.07 16.04
N PHE A 806 36.17 -7.57 15.39
CA PHE A 806 35.46 -6.80 14.37
C PHE A 806 34.90 -5.48 14.92
N LYS A 807 34.31 -5.53 16.12
CA LYS A 807 33.73 -4.33 16.76
C LYS A 807 34.81 -3.29 17.08
N GLU A 808 35.95 -3.73 17.62
CA GLU A 808 37.08 -2.85 17.93
C GLU A 808 37.71 -2.26 16.66
N TRP A 809 37.91 -3.09 15.61
CA TRP A 809 38.34 -2.62 14.29
C TRP A 809 37.36 -1.59 13.72
N GLN A 810 36.05 -1.83 13.81
CA GLN A 810 35.01 -0.93 13.33
C GLN A 810 35.04 0.43 14.05
N ASP A 811 35.27 0.43 15.37
CA ASP A 811 35.36 1.64 16.19
C ASP A 811 36.65 2.45 15.89
N HIS A 812 37.75 1.76 15.57
CA HIS A 812 39.05 2.35 15.18
C HIS A 812 39.03 2.92 13.75
N ALA A 813 38.43 2.22 12.79
CA ALA A 813 38.30 2.65 11.40
C ALA A 813 37.32 3.83 11.20
N GLY A 814 36.72 4.36 12.28
CA GLY A 814 35.85 5.54 12.24
C GLY A 814 34.41 5.27 11.81
N HIS A 815 34.01 3.99 11.71
CA HIS A 815 32.66 3.56 11.32
C HIS A 815 31.64 3.59 12.49
N ARG A 816 31.75 4.55 13.41
CA ARG A 816 30.97 4.61 14.66
C ARG A 816 29.45 4.78 14.48
N TYR A 817 29.00 5.22 13.30
CA TYR A 817 27.59 5.50 13.01
C TYR A 817 26.88 4.38 12.22
N ASP A 818 27.62 3.40 11.68
CA ASP A 818 27.10 2.27 10.89
C ASP A 818 27.37 0.94 11.62
N ALA A 819 27.11 0.86 12.93
CA ALA A 819 27.41 -0.32 13.74
C ALA A 819 26.64 -1.56 13.26
N MET A 820 27.33 -2.47 12.58
CA MET A 820 26.75 -3.74 12.12
C MET A 820 26.35 -4.55 13.35
N LYS A 821 25.18 -5.18 13.34
CA LYS A 821 24.76 -5.98 14.50
C LYS A 821 25.45 -7.33 14.51
N LYS A 822 25.69 -7.89 15.71
CA LYS A 822 26.34 -9.19 15.90
C LYS A 822 25.74 -10.34 15.07
N PHE A 823 24.42 -10.37 14.94
CA PHE A 823 23.73 -11.39 14.12
C PHE A 823 24.06 -11.25 12.62
N GLU A 824 24.06 -10.02 12.13
CA GLU A 824 24.34 -9.64 10.75
C GLU A 824 25.79 -9.95 10.37
N PHE A 825 26.74 -9.61 11.25
CA PHE A 825 28.15 -9.97 11.10
C PHE A 825 28.35 -11.47 10.84
N TYR A 826 27.75 -12.33 11.68
CA TYR A 826 27.87 -13.78 11.48
C TYR A 826 27.15 -14.29 10.23
N GLN A 827 26.06 -13.64 9.81
CA GLN A 827 25.36 -14.00 8.58
C GLN A 827 26.20 -13.68 7.35
N GLN A 828 26.84 -12.51 7.34
CA GLN A 828 27.70 -12.08 6.25
C GLN A 828 28.98 -12.92 6.13
N LEU A 829 29.57 -13.37 7.25
CA LEU A 829 30.67 -14.35 7.24
C LEU A 829 30.26 -15.68 6.57
N ARG A 830 29.06 -16.19 6.88
CA ARG A 830 28.54 -17.44 6.28
C ARG A 830 28.33 -17.32 4.76
N GLN A 831 27.84 -16.17 4.30
CA GLN A 831 27.66 -15.90 2.87
C GLN A 831 28.99 -15.90 2.11
N ARG A 832 30.10 -15.56 2.79
CA ARG A 832 31.47 -15.58 2.24
C ARG A 832 32.18 -16.92 2.44
N GLY A 833 31.45 -17.98 2.79
CA GLY A 833 31.99 -19.32 2.96
C GLY A 833 32.70 -19.57 4.29
N ILE A 834 32.64 -18.63 5.25
CA ILE A 834 33.23 -18.77 6.59
C ILE A 834 32.14 -19.30 7.54
N PHE A 835 32.17 -20.60 7.82
CA PHE A 835 31.12 -21.29 8.56
C PHE A 835 31.46 -21.53 10.04
N GLU A 836 30.43 -21.47 10.89
CA GLU A 836 30.52 -21.78 12.31
C GLU A 836 30.54 -23.30 12.53
N LYS A 837 31.44 -23.78 13.40
CA LYS A 837 31.53 -25.14 13.90
C LYS A 837 31.41 -25.16 15.43
N ARG A 838 31.20 -26.34 16.01
CA ARG A 838 31.08 -26.56 17.45
C ARG A 838 31.98 -27.69 17.91
N ASP A 839 32.66 -27.48 19.03
CA ASP A 839 33.39 -28.52 19.77
C ASP A 839 33.07 -28.44 21.27
N ASN A 840 33.83 -29.18 22.10
CA ASN A 840 33.65 -29.21 23.56
C ASN A 840 34.00 -27.89 24.26
N SER A 841 34.71 -26.98 23.58
CA SER A 841 35.13 -25.67 24.11
C SER A 841 34.17 -24.53 23.75
N GLY A 842 33.30 -24.72 22.76
CA GLY A 842 32.29 -23.73 22.39
C GLY A 842 31.99 -23.70 20.89
N ARG A 843 31.52 -22.54 20.40
CA ARG A 843 31.32 -22.29 18.98
C ARG A 843 32.50 -21.49 18.42
N TYR A 844 32.98 -21.87 17.25
CA TYR A 844 34.13 -21.24 16.60
C TYR A 844 33.90 -21.13 15.09
N PHE A 845 34.63 -20.25 14.40
CA PHE A 845 34.69 -20.22 12.94
C PHE A 845 35.93 -20.97 12.48
N ALA A 846 35.76 -21.88 11.51
CA ALA A 846 36.85 -22.64 10.91
C ALA A 846 37.36 -21.96 9.65
N GLY A 847 38.67 -21.99 9.43
CA GLY A 847 39.30 -21.34 8.29
C GLY A 847 39.73 -19.89 8.55
N ILE A 848 39.55 -19.38 9.77
CA ILE A 848 39.94 -18.02 10.18
C ILE A 848 40.45 -18.03 11.64
N GLY A 849 41.55 -17.33 11.93
CA GLY A 849 42.22 -17.39 13.24
C GLY A 849 43.28 -16.30 13.45
N GLU A 850 43.63 -16.02 14.71
CA GLU A 850 44.77 -15.15 15.04
C GLU A 850 46.07 -15.72 14.46
N LEU A 851 46.84 -14.88 13.77
CA LEU A 851 48.19 -15.19 13.32
C LEU A 851 49.18 -14.91 14.47
N PRO A 852 50.26 -15.70 14.59
CA PRO A 852 51.31 -15.39 15.55
C PRO A 852 51.96 -14.04 15.22
N PRO A 853 52.35 -13.23 16.23
CA PRO A 853 53.08 -12.01 15.98
C PRO A 853 54.37 -12.36 15.23
N THR A 854 54.52 -11.83 14.02
CA THR A 854 55.77 -11.95 13.27
C THR A 854 56.87 -11.36 14.13
N SER A 855 57.78 -12.21 14.61
CA SER A 855 59.04 -11.76 15.17
C SER A 855 59.72 -10.92 14.10
N ILE A 856 59.87 -9.62 14.37
CA ILE A 856 60.81 -8.77 13.67
C ILE A 856 62.18 -9.43 13.87
N THR A 857 62.62 -10.21 12.89
CA THR A 857 64.02 -10.58 12.79
C THR A 857 64.71 -9.39 12.15
N ASP A 858 65.46 -8.66 12.96
CA ASP A 858 66.48 -7.72 12.53
C ASP A 858 67.35 -8.38 11.44
N ALA A 859 67.10 -8.03 10.19
CA ALA A 859 68.07 -8.22 9.12
C ALA A 859 69.14 -7.14 9.32
N GLY A 860 70.25 -7.56 9.90
CA GLY A 860 71.34 -6.70 10.36
C GLY A 860 71.81 -5.70 9.33
N CYS A 861 72.03 -4.47 9.81
CA CYS A 861 73.12 -3.62 9.35
C CYS A 861 74.42 -4.44 9.32
N VAL A 862 74.89 -4.77 8.12
CA VAL A 862 76.30 -5.10 7.91
C VAL A 862 76.97 -3.82 7.46
N ASP A 863 77.72 -3.25 8.39
CA ASP A 863 78.67 -2.18 8.19
C ASP A 863 79.61 -2.50 7.02
N GLY A 864 79.62 -1.61 6.03
CA GLY A 864 80.75 -1.47 5.14
C GLY A 864 81.88 -0.75 5.89
N SER A 865 83.00 -1.44 6.15
CA SER A 865 84.34 -1.00 5.73
C SER A 865 85.49 -1.73 6.46
N LYS A 866 86.36 -2.32 5.62
CA LYS A 866 87.84 -2.32 5.66
C LYS A 866 88.54 -3.69 5.62
N LYS A 867 89.16 -3.91 4.46
CA LYS A 867 90.56 -4.31 4.19
C LYS A 867 91.06 -5.69 4.66
N GLY A 868 91.54 -6.47 3.68
CA GLY A 868 92.70 -7.35 3.81
C GLY A 868 92.62 -8.60 2.93
N GLY A 869 93.30 -8.60 1.78
CA GLY A 869 93.44 -9.75 0.87
C GLY A 869 93.39 -9.36 -0.59
#